data_AF-A0AB39R468-F1
#
_entry.id   AF-A0AB39R468-F1
#
_cell.length_a   1.000
_cell.length_b   1.000
_cell.length_c   1.000
_cell.angle_alpha   90.00
_cell.angle_beta   90.00
_cell.angle_gamma   90.00
#
_symmetry.space_group_name_H-M   'P 1'
#
loop_
_entity.id
_entity.type
_entity.pdbx_description
1 polymer ?
#
loop_
_entity_poly.entity_id
_entity_poly.type
_entity_poly.pdbx_seq_one_letter_code
_entity_poly.pdbx_strand_id
1 'polypeptide(L)'
;MRRTRILTAVLALTAGLLAGAPPALATSAPKVTLAADTYTWHNARIDGGGFVPGIVFNRSEKNLAYARTDIGGAYRWSEATKTWTPLLDSVGWDEWGHTGVVSLASDSADPDKVYAAVGTYTNSWDPTDGAVLRSSDRGAGWQKTDLPFKLGGNMPGRGMGERLAIDPNKDSVLYLGAPSGNGLWRSTDSGVTWSRVTDFPDVGTYVQDPTDTTGYASDNQGIVWVTFDESTGTAGTATKTIYVGVADKDNAVYRSTDAGATWTRLAGQPTGYLAHKGVLDAANGYLYLAYSDKGGPYDGGKGRLWRYATATGTWTDVSPVAEADTYYGFSGLTVDRQHPGTVMATAYSSWWPDTQLFRSTDSGATWTKAWDYTSYPNRSNRYTIDVSSSPWLTFGANPSPPEQSPKLGWMTEALEIDPFDSDRMMYGTGATLFGTEDLTQWDSGGQFTVRPMVQGLEETAVNDLAAPPSGGAQLFSALGDIGGFRHTDLTKVPSMMYTSPTFTTTTSLDFAEANPDTVVRVGDLDSGPHIAFSTDNGANWFGGTDPSGVSGGGTVAAAADGSRFVWSPAGTGVQYATGFGSSWAASSGIPAGAVVESDRVDPRTFYGFKSGKFYVSTDGGATFTASAATGLPSGDSVRFKALPGTRGDVWLAGGAADGAYGLWHSTDGGTSFTRLANVDQADTIGFGKAAPGASYQTLYTSAKIGGVRGIFRSTDRGSTWTRINDDAHQWGWTGAAITGDPRVWGRVYVSTNGRGVIYGDTSDTGGGGGGGDGGGGTGPTPSGACTVAYTVTNQWTGGFQADVRLTNTGSTAWSGWSLGWSFPDGQTVGQLWNADWTQSGTAVTARNVGWNGTVASGSSVSFGFTGAWTGSNTKPTAFKLGDQTCAVA
;
A
#
# COMPACT_ATOMS: atom_id res chain seq x y z
N MET A 1 60.54 -35.00 2.70
CA MET A 1 61.06 -35.59 1.44
C MET A 1 60.10 -35.20 0.31
N ARG A 2 60.43 -34.21 -0.52
CA ARG A 2 60.98 -34.35 -1.88
C ARG A 2 60.15 -35.22 -2.85
N ARG A 3 59.57 -34.51 -3.84
CA ARG A 3 59.38 -34.81 -5.29
C ARG A 3 58.24 -35.78 -5.68
N THR A 4 57.17 -35.33 -6.35
CA THR A 4 56.95 -34.97 -7.78
C THR A 4 57.03 -36.14 -8.77
N ARG A 5 55.95 -36.36 -9.57
CA ARG A 5 55.85 -36.53 -11.06
C ARG A 5 54.68 -37.48 -11.44
N ILE A 6 53.66 -37.01 -12.16
CA ILE A 6 53.47 -36.94 -13.64
C ILE A 6 53.46 -38.31 -14.35
N LEU A 7 52.32 -38.64 -14.97
CA LEU A 7 52.16 -39.51 -16.17
C LEU A 7 50.75 -39.20 -16.74
N THR A 8 50.60 -38.38 -17.78
CA THR A 8 50.75 -38.63 -19.23
C THR A 8 49.76 -39.68 -19.78
N ALA A 9 48.88 -39.17 -20.64
CA ALA A 9 47.83 -39.87 -21.38
C ALA A 9 48.36 -40.83 -22.46
N VAL A 10 47.54 -41.85 -22.80
CA VAL A 10 47.57 -42.54 -24.09
C VAL A 10 46.13 -42.73 -24.57
N LEU A 11 45.82 -42.11 -25.71
CA LEU A 11 44.62 -42.32 -26.53
C LEU A 11 44.65 -43.72 -27.16
N ALA A 12 43.49 -44.38 -27.19
CA ALA A 12 43.17 -45.38 -28.20
C ALA A 12 41.78 -45.08 -28.78
N LEU A 13 41.74 -44.72 -30.06
CA LEU A 13 40.54 -44.54 -30.87
C LEU A 13 39.85 -45.89 -31.09
N THR A 14 38.57 -45.98 -30.77
CA THR A 14 37.64 -46.92 -31.40
C THR A 14 36.49 -46.13 -32.00
N ALA A 15 36.47 -46.02 -33.31
CA ALA A 15 35.39 -45.44 -34.09
C ALA A 15 34.19 -46.40 -34.11
N GLY A 16 33.17 -46.11 -33.31
CA GLY A 16 31.84 -46.68 -33.45
C GLY A 16 30.90 -45.62 -34.02
N LEU A 17 30.38 -45.84 -35.23
CA LEU A 17 29.27 -45.06 -35.77
C LEU A 17 28.04 -45.27 -34.87
N LEU A 18 27.72 -44.27 -34.05
CA LEU A 18 26.40 -44.10 -33.46
C LEU A 18 25.68 -43.03 -34.27
N ALA A 19 24.58 -43.41 -34.92
CA ALA A 19 23.67 -42.49 -35.55
C ALA A 19 23.17 -41.49 -34.51
N GLY A 20 23.56 -40.23 -34.64
CA GLY A 20 23.09 -39.15 -33.79
C GLY A 20 21.60 -38.93 -34.03
N ALA A 21 20.79 -39.12 -32.99
CA ALA A 21 19.50 -38.46 -32.92
C ALA A 21 19.73 -36.94 -32.95
N PRO A 22 18.90 -36.15 -33.65
CA PRO A 22 19.02 -34.70 -33.63
C PRO A 22 18.91 -34.23 -32.16
N PRO A 23 19.64 -33.18 -31.77
CA PRO A 23 19.46 -32.59 -30.45
C PRO A 23 17.98 -32.24 -30.30
N ALA A 24 17.38 -32.71 -29.21
CA ALA A 24 16.05 -32.26 -28.82
C ALA A 24 16.09 -30.73 -28.82
N LEU A 25 15.30 -30.13 -29.72
CA LEU A 25 15.09 -28.69 -29.73
C LEU A 25 14.70 -28.30 -28.30
N ALA A 26 15.54 -27.48 -27.67
CA ALA A 26 15.17 -26.84 -26.42
C ALA A 26 13.84 -26.13 -26.70
N THR A 27 12.75 -26.61 -26.11
CA THR A 27 11.47 -25.94 -26.14
C THR A 27 11.73 -24.54 -25.58
N SER A 28 11.57 -23.52 -26.42
CA SER A 28 11.66 -22.13 -26.01
C SER A 28 10.77 -21.94 -24.78
N ALA A 29 11.31 -21.32 -23.73
CA ALA A 29 10.53 -20.93 -22.57
C ALA A 29 9.27 -20.18 -23.03
N PRO A 30 8.09 -20.41 -22.43
CA PRO A 30 6.87 -19.73 -22.82
C PRO A 30 7.11 -18.21 -22.77
N LYS A 31 6.99 -17.57 -23.93
CA LYS A 31 7.13 -16.13 -24.07
C LYS A 31 5.92 -15.50 -23.41
N VAL A 32 6.13 -14.74 -22.33
CA VAL A 32 5.07 -13.97 -21.68
C VAL A 32 4.62 -12.87 -22.64
N THR A 33 3.33 -12.86 -22.97
CA THR A 33 2.72 -11.74 -23.69
C THR A 33 2.41 -10.64 -22.67
N LEU A 34 2.90 -9.43 -22.91
CA LEU A 34 2.62 -8.25 -22.08
C LEU A 34 1.41 -7.52 -22.69
N ALA A 35 0.40 -7.23 -21.87
CA ALA A 35 -0.72 -6.34 -22.24
C ALA A 35 -0.95 -5.27 -21.17
N ALA A 36 0.09 -4.91 -20.41
CA ALA A 36 -0.02 -3.90 -19.36
C ALA A 36 -0.51 -2.54 -19.90
N ASP A 37 -0.07 -2.15 -21.10
CA ASP A 37 -0.47 -0.90 -21.76
C ASP A 37 -1.99 -0.82 -22.04
N THR A 38 -2.72 -1.93 -21.96
CA THR A 38 -4.18 -1.96 -22.15
C THR A 38 -4.97 -1.97 -20.85
N TYR A 39 -4.31 -2.02 -19.70
CA TYR A 39 -4.95 -1.99 -18.37
C TYR A 39 -4.78 -0.63 -17.68
N THR A 40 -5.85 -0.16 -17.05
CA THR A 40 -5.81 0.96 -16.12
C THR A 40 -6.10 0.46 -14.71
N TRP A 41 -5.27 0.86 -13.76
CA TRP A 41 -5.35 0.43 -12.36
C TRP A 41 -5.83 1.55 -11.45
N HIS A 42 -6.74 1.20 -10.54
CA HIS A 42 -7.33 2.11 -9.57
C HIS A 42 -7.54 1.40 -8.24
N ASN A 43 -7.66 2.16 -7.16
CA ASN A 43 -8.20 1.65 -5.91
C ASN A 43 -9.74 1.68 -5.95
N ALA A 44 -10.39 0.63 -5.44
CA ALA A 44 -11.79 0.74 -5.03
C ALA A 44 -11.82 1.64 -3.79
N ARG A 45 -12.47 2.80 -3.91
CA ARG A 45 -12.28 3.92 -2.99
C ARG A 45 -12.86 3.63 -1.60
N ILE A 46 -12.01 3.66 -0.57
CA ILE A 46 -12.35 3.56 0.85
C ILE A 46 -11.89 4.81 1.61
N ASP A 47 -10.79 5.46 1.18
CA ASP A 47 -10.15 6.63 1.80
C ASP A 47 -9.57 6.32 3.20
N GLY A 48 -8.36 5.75 3.26
CA GLY A 48 -7.60 5.45 4.49
C GLY A 48 -7.67 3.98 4.89
N GLY A 49 -8.07 3.72 6.14
CA GLY A 49 -8.31 2.39 6.71
C GLY A 49 -7.11 1.73 7.38
N GLY A 50 -5.98 2.43 7.53
CA GLY A 50 -4.77 1.95 8.19
C GLY A 50 -4.10 3.02 9.05
N PHE A 51 -2.93 2.70 9.60
CA PHE A 51 -2.21 3.55 10.54
C PHE A 51 -1.19 4.43 9.82
N VAL A 52 -1.33 5.76 9.99
CA VAL A 52 -0.35 6.74 9.48
C VAL A 52 0.61 7.18 10.61
N PRO A 53 1.76 6.51 10.82
CA PRO A 53 2.69 6.81 11.91
C PRO A 53 3.53 8.08 11.72
N GLY A 54 3.56 8.67 10.52
CA GLY A 54 4.40 9.84 10.23
C GLY A 54 3.86 10.72 9.11
N ILE A 55 3.93 12.03 9.32
CA ILE A 55 3.63 13.08 8.35
C ILE A 55 4.85 14.00 8.32
N VAL A 56 5.29 14.42 7.14
CA VAL A 56 6.50 15.23 6.95
C VAL A 56 6.21 16.36 5.98
N PHE A 57 6.11 17.58 6.50
CA PHE A 57 6.14 18.78 5.67
C PHE A 57 7.57 19.13 5.30
N ASN A 58 7.82 19.48 4.04
CA ASN A 58 9.06 20.15 3.66
C ASN A 58 9.15 21.50 4.37
N ARG A 59 10.31 21.86 4.92
CA ARG A 59 10.48 23.12 5.66
C ARG A 59 10.81 24.34 4.79
N SER A 60 10.92 24.17 3.48
CA SER A 60 11.33 25.21 2.52
C SER A 60 10.35 25.41 1.35
N GLU A 61 9.49 24.44 1.04
CA GLU A 61 8.47 24.53 -0.01
C GLU A 61 7.05 24.38 0.55
N LYS A 62 6.25 25.46 0.46
CA LYS A 62 4.86 25.47 0.88
C LYS A 62 4.06 24.38 0.13
N ASN A 63 3.19 23.69 0.87
CA ASN A 63 2.32 22.62 0.37
C ASN A 63 3.03 21.33 -0.08
N LEU A 64 4.35 21.20 0.08
CA LEU A 64 5.02 19.93 -0.14
C LEU A 64 5.01 19.11 1.15
N ALA A 65 4.20 18.06 1.16
CA ALA A 65 4.07 17.15 2.31
C ALA A 65 4.09 15.69 1.87
N TYR A 66 4.53 14.83 2.79
CA TYR A 66 4.58 13.39 2.62
C TYR A 66 3.95 12.70 3.82
N ALA A 67 3.44 11.49 3.61
CA ALA A 67 2.98 10.59 4.66
C ALA A 67 3.67 9.24 4.50
N ARG A 68 4.04 8.61 5.61
CA ARG A 68 4.55 7.24 5.66
C ARG A 68 3.56 6.33 6.37
N THR A 69 3.49 5.09 5.92
CA THR A 69 2.59 4.05 6.45
C THR A 69 3.39 2.84 6.93
N ASP A 70 2.80 2.03 7.80
CA ASP A 70 3.51 0.89 8.39
C ASP A 70 3.55 -0.34 7.46
N ILE A 71 2.57 -0.49 6.56
CA ILE A 71 2.51 -1.58 5.57
C ILE A 71 2.26 -1.14 4.12
N GLY A 72 1.88 0.13 3.89
CA GLY A 72 1.28 0.62 2.66
C GLY A 72 2.12 1.58 1.80
N GLY A 73 3.42 1.65 2.05
CA GLY A 73 4.34 2.55 1.37
C GLY A 73 4.32 4.00 1.88
N ALA A 74 4.63 4.92 0.98
CA ALA A 74 4.67 6.36 1.25
C ALA A 74 3.87 7.13 0.20
N TYR A 75 3.40 8.31 0.59
CA TYR A 75 2.53 9.15 -0.22
C TYR A 75 3.04 10.59 -0.28
N ARG A 76 2.77 11.28 -1.38
CA ARG A 76 2.97 12.73 -1.53
C ARG A 76 1.64 13.46 -1.64
N TRP A 77 1.50 14.57 -0.92
CA TRP A 77 0.34 15.44 -0.99
C TRP A 77 0.28 16.21 -2.32
N SER A 78 -0.92 16.31 -2.87
CA SER A 78 -1.26 17.16 -4.01
C SER A 78 -2.26 18.21 -3.57
N GLU A 79 -1.77 19.43 -3.34
CA GLU A 79 -2.58 20.55 -2.87
C GLU A 79 -3.71 20.92 -3.82
N ALA A 80 -3.45 20.85 -5.14
CA ALA A 80 -4.42 21.25 -6.16
C ALA A 80 -5.69 20.39 -6.15
N THR A 81 -5.55 19.12 -5.78
CA THR A 81 -6.63 18.14 -5.75
C THR A 81 -7.05 17.75 -4.33
N LYS A 82 -6.27 18.15 -3.31
CA LYS A 82 -6.42 17.74 -1.92
C LYS A 82 -6.38 16.21 -1.76
N THR A 83 -5.46 15.57 -2.48
CA THR A 83 -5.30 14.10 -2.50
C THR A 83 -3.86 13.66 -2.26
N TRP A 84 -3.69 12.42 -1.83
CA TRP A 84 -2.41 11.75 -1.74
C TRP A 84 -2.12 10.93 -2.99
N THR A 85 -0.84 10.87 -3.38
CA THR A 85 -0.34 10.04 -4.49
C THR A 85 0.61 8.99 -3.92
N PRO A 86 0.37 7.68 -4.14
CA PRO A 86 1.30 6.63 -3.69
C PRO A 86 2.62 6.71 -4.46
N LEU A 87 3.72 6.40 -3.78
CA LEU A 87 5.08 6.55 -4.33
C LEU A 87 5.82 5.22 -4.50
N LEU A 88 5.28 4.13 -3.93
CA LEU A 88 5.96 2.82 -3.81
C LEU A 88 5.16 1.65 -4.38
N ASP A 89 4.18 1.91 -5.26
CA ASP A 89 3.38 0.85 -5.89
C ASP A 89 4.21 -0.10 -6.77
N SER A 90 5.43 0.32 -7.16
CA SER A 90 6.40 -0.49 -7.90
C SER A 90 7.11 -1.55 -7.05
N VAL A 91 7.04 -1.48 -5.72
CA VAL A 91 7.60 -2.51 -4.84
C VAL A 91 6.89 -3.84 -5.12
N GLY A 92 7.67 -4.86 -5.48
CA GLY A 92 7.16 -6.15 -5.94
C GLY A 92 7.10 -7.24 -4.88
N TRP A 93 6.63 -8.42 -5.30
CA TRP A 93 6.46 -9.60 -4.44
C TRP A 93 7.72 -10.00 -3.67
N ASP A 94 8.88 -10.01 -4.34
CA ASP A 94 10.12 -10.51 -3.75
C ASP A 94 10.75 -9.54 -2.73
N GLU A 95 10.35 -8.26 -2.77
CA GLU A 95 10.85 -7.19 -1.89
C GLU A 95 9.70 -6.52 -1.12
N TRP A 96 8.62 -7.26 -0.85
CA TRP A 96 7.40 -6.73 -0.24
C TRP A 96 7.65 -6.05 1.12
N GLY A 97 8.72 -6.42 1.83
CA GLY A 97 9.16 -5.75 3.06
C GLY A 97 9.43 -4.25 2.87
N HIS A 98 9.70 -3.80 1.64
CA HIS A 98 9.96 -2.38 1.35
C HIS A 98 8.68 -1.54 1.26
N THR A 99 7.48 -2.13 1.43
CA THR A 99 6.25 -1.35 1.63
C THR A 99 6.13 -0.80 3.06
N GLY A 100 6.81 -1.40 4.05
CA GLY A 100 6.87 -0.83 5.39
C GLY A 100 7.85 0.33 5.45
N VAL A 101 7.36 1.54 5.75
CA VAL A 101 8.19 2.76 5.75
C VAL A 101 8.42 3.25 7.18
N VAL A 102 9.60 2.92 7.72
CA VAL A 102 9.96 3.27 9.10
C VAL A 102 10.21 4.76 9.28
N SER A 103 10.74 5.45 8.26
CA SER A 103 11.00 6.88 8.32
C SER A 103 11.11 7.52 6.95
N LEU A 104 10.77 8.81 6.85
CA LEU A 104 10.83 9.59 5.61
C LEU A 104 11.45 10.97 5.89
N ALA A 105 12.34 11.44 5.00
CA ALA A 105 12.95 12.75 5.10
C ALA A 105 12.81 13.53 3.78
N SER A 106 12.28 14.75 3.87
CA SER A 106 12.11 15.69 2.75
C SER A 106 13.19 16.78 2.86
N ASP A 107 13.98 16.95 1.80
CA ASP A 107 15.15 17.81 1.84
C ASP A 107 14.76 19.30 1.80
N SER A 108 15.17 20.05 2.82
CA SER A 108 14.86 21.48 2.92
C SER A 108 15.81 22.36 2.11
N ALA A 109 16.98 21.86 1.71
CA ALA A 109 17.90 22.58 0.83
C ALA A 109 17.56 22.38 -0.65
N ASP A 110 17.05 21.19 -1.01
CA ASP A 110 16.62 20.81 -2.36
C ASP A 110 15.29 20.04 -2.32
N PRO A 111 14.13 20.72 -2.35
CA PRO A 111 12.80 20.10 -2.17
C PRO A 111 12.42 19.01 -3.19
N ASP A 112 13.19 18.85 -4.28
CA ASP A 112 12.99 17.74 -5.21
C ASP A 112 13.52 16.40 -4.64
N LYS A 113 14.41 16.45 -3.63
CA LYS A 113 14.94 15.27 -2.96
C LYS A 113 14.08 14.78 -1.81
N VAL A 114 13.82 13.48 -1.81
CA VAL A 114 13.14 12.79 -0.71
C VAL A 114 13.77 11.41 -0.50
N TYR A 115 13.83 10.99 0.76
CA TYR A 115 14.42 9.73 1.18
C TYR A 115 13.45 8.94 2.06
N ALA A 116 13.44 7.62 1.91
CA ALA A 116 12.63 6.72 2.73
C ALA A 116 13.48 5.56 3.24
N ALA A 117 13.42 5.28 4.55
CA ALA A 117 13.96 4.07 5.14
C ALA A 117 12.86 3.00 5.15
N VAL A 118 13.12 1.85 4.54
CA VAL A 118 12.10 0.83 4.24
C VAL A 118 12.51 -0.57 4.69
N GLY A 119 11.53 -1.39 5.06
CA GLY A 119 11.65 -2.73 5.65
C GLY A 119 10.57 -2.91 6.71
N THR A 120 9.85 -4.04 6.72
CA THR A 120 8.60 -4.15 7.48
C THR A 120 8.82 -4.76 8.87
N TYR A 121 9.58 -5.86 8.96
CA TYR A 121 9.82 -6.57 10.22
C TYR A 121 11.30 -6.87 10.41
N THR A 122 11.75 -6.91 11.67
CA THR A 122 13.13 -7.29 12.01
C THR A 122 13.29 -8.77 12.38
N ASN A 123 12.18 -9.49 12.53
CA ASN A 123 12.16 -10.93 12.80
C ASN A 123 12.15 -11.76 11.50
N SER A 124 11.77 -13.03 11.60
CA SER A 124 11.74 -13.97 10.46
C SER A 124 10.62 -13.72 9.45
N TRP A 125 9.65 -12.85 9.75
CA TRP A 125 8.49 -12.64 8.88
C TRP A 125 8.84 -11.88 7.61
N ASP A 126 9.72 -10.88 7.69
CA ASP A 126 10.31 -10.24 6.52
C ASP A 126 11.61 -10.98 6.15
N PRO A 127 11.71 -11.61 4.96
CA PRO A 127 12.92 -12.31 4.57
C PRO A 127 14.04 -11.36 4.08
N THR A 128 13.73 -10.10 3.81
CA THR A 128 14.66 -9.13 3.22
C THR A 128 15.26 -8.21 4.27
N ASP A 129 16.47 -7.72 4.01
CA ASP A 129 17.04 -6.60 4.75
C ASP A 129 16.35 -5.29 4.36
N GLY A 130 16.50 -4.28 5.23
CA GLY A 130 15.99 -2.95 4.98
C GLY A 130 16.82 -2.21 3.94
N ALA A 131 16.31 -1.07 3.47
CA ALA A 131 17.00 -0.22 2.52
C ALA A 131 16.74 1.27 2.80
N VAL A 132 17.60 2.11 2.24
CA VAL A 132 17.29 3.54 2.05
C VAL A 132 17.00 3.78 0.57
N LEU A 133 15.80 4.25 0.29
CA LEU A 133 15.37 4.73 -1.01
C LEU A 133 15.67 6.23 -1.11
N ARG A 134 16.18 6.66 -2.26
CA ARG A 134 16.42 8.08 -2.57
C ARG A 134 15.78 8.44 -3.90
N SER A 135 15.10 9.58 -3.93
CA SER A 135 14.52 10.18 -5.12
C SER A 135 15.01 11.62 -5.24
N SER A 136 15.17 12.09 -6.47
CA SER A 136 15.44 13.48 -6.83
C SER A 136 14.31 14.10 -7.66
N ASP A 137 13.12 13.49 -7.61
CA ASP A 137 11.92 13.89 -8.33
C ASP A 137 10.66 13.70 -7.45
N ARG A 138 10.82 13.94 -6.15
CA ARG A 138 9.74 13.93 -5.14
C ARG A 138 9.03 12.57 -5.03
N GLY A 139 9.75 11.49 -5.31
CA GLY A 139 9.30 10.10 -5.22
C GLY A 139 8.65 9.54 -6.48
N ALA A 140 8.82 10.18 -7.65
CA ALA A 140 8.33 9.61 -8.90
C ALA A 140 9.21 8.44 -9.39
N GLY A 141 10.52 8.51 -9.15
CA GLY A 141 11.49 7.46 -9.37
C GLY A 141 12.45 7.32 -8.19
N TRP A 142 12.90 6.09 -7.94
CA TRP A 142 13.74 5.76 -6.78
C TRP A 142 15.01 5.04 -7.18
N GLN A 143 16.09 5.36 -6.48
CA GLN A 143 17.28 4.53 -6.40
C GLN A 143 17.35 3.92 -5.00
N LYS A 144 17.83 2.67 -4.91
CA LYS A 144 17.90 1.91 -3.67
C LYS A 144 19.35 1.73 -3.22
N THR A 145 19.57 1.78 -1.90
CA THR A 145 20.77 1.30 -1.24
C THR A 145 20.37 0.34 -0.12
N ASP A 146 20.75 -0.94 -0.25
CA ASP A 146 20.47 -1.95 0.76
C ASP A 146 21.30 -1.72 2.02
N LEU A 147 20.70 -1.98 3.18
CA LEU A 147 21.37 -1.96 4.48
C LEU A 147 21.77 -3.40 4.86
N PRO A 148 22.81 -3.59 5.68
CA PRO A 148 23.21 -4.92 6.13
C PRO A 148 22.38 -5.42 7.34
N PHE A 149 21.15 -4.94 7.48
CA PHE A 149 20.22 -5.26 8.58
C PHE A 149 18.78 -4.90 8.18
N LYS A 150 17.82 -5.50 8.88
CA LYS A 150 16.38 -5.26 8.70
C LYS A 150 15.90 -3.96 9.32
N LEU A 151 14.79 -3.44 8.80
CA LEU A 151 14.05 -2.31 9.38
C LEU A 151 12.65 -2.75 9.81
N GLY A 152 12.03 -1.97 10.71
CA GLY A 152 10.80 -2.34 11.41
C GLY A 152 9.63 -1.41 11.15
N GLY A 153 9.26 -1.22 9.88
CA GLY A 153 8.14 -0.37 9.45
C GLY A 153 6.82 -0.72 10.13
N ASN A 154 6.56 -2.00 10.39
CA ASN A 154 5.39 -2.49 11.13
C ASN A 154 5.74 -3.15 12.48
N MET A 155 6.88 -2.80 13.07
CA MET A 155 7.28 -3.29 14.40
C MET A 155 6.74 -2.36 15.51
N PRO A 156 6.74 -2.79 16.78
CA PRO A 156 6.56 -1.87 17.92
C PRO A 156 7.58 -0.73 17.90
N GLY A 157 7.18 0.48 18.28
CA GLY A 157 8.06 1.66 18.22
C GLY A 157 8.05 2.46 16.92
N ARG A 158 7.22 2.07 15.94
CA ARG A 158 7.17 2.70 14.60
C ARG A 158 6.56 4.11 14.53
N GLY A 159 5.85 4.54 15.59
CA GLY A 159 5.36 5.92 15.73
C GLY A 159 6.45 6.93 16.11
N MET A 160 7.51 6.47 16.79
CA MET A 160 8.66 7.31 17.13
C MET A 160 9.44 7.69 15.88
N GLY A 161 9.89 8.94 15.79
CA GLY A 161 10.55 9.44 14.59
C GLY A 161 10.66 10.96 14.49
N GLU A 162 11.23 11.48 13.41
CA GLU A 162 11.78 10.72 12.26
C GLU A 162 13.20 10.22 12.52
N ARG A 163 13.45 8.93 12.22
CA ARG A 163 14.74 8.24 12.41
C ARG A 163 15.75 8.62 11.34
N LEU A 164 15.26 8.95 10.14
CA LEU A 164 16.03 9.42 9.00
C LEU A 164 15.99 10.95 8.98
N ALA A 165 17.16 11.59 8.95
CA ALA A 165 17.26 13.04 8.90
C ALA A 165 18.36 13.49 7.93
N ILE A 166 18.09 14.60 7.23
CA ILE A 166 19.01 15.24 6.29
C ILE A 166 19.57 16.48 6.99
N ASP A 167 20.88 16.70 6.89
CA ASP A 167 21.51 17.91 7.42
C ASP A 167 20.99 19.13 6.62
N PRO A 168 20.30 20.09 7.26
CA PRO A 168 19.65 21.20 6.58
C PRO A 168 20.64 22.20 5.96
N ASN A 169 21.92 22.17 6.37
CA ASN A 169 22.97 23.03 5.83
C ASN A 169 23.85 22.32 4.80
N LYS A 170 23.87 20.99 4.78
CA LYS A 170 24.69 20.20 3.86
C LYS A 170 23.98 18.88 3.52
N ASP A 171 23.04 18.95 2.58
CA ASP A 171 22.16 17.88 2.12
C ASP A 171 22.84 16.55 1.71
N SER A 172 24.14 16.58 1.40
CA SER A 172 24.95 15.36 1.24
C SER A 172 25.08 14.51 2.52
N VAL A 173 24.81 15.05 3.70
CA VAL A 173 24.93 14.37 4.99
C VAL A 173 23.56 13.95 5.49
N LEU A 174 23.38 12.64 5.72
CA LEU A 174 22.16 12.07 6.29
C LEU A 174 22.50 11.15 7.45
N TYR A 175 21.61 11.08 8.44
CA TYR A 175 21.69 10.12 9.54
C TYR A 175 20.46 9.22 9.56
N LEU A 176 20.65 7.97 9.99
CA LEU A 176 19.60 6.98 10.19
C LEU A 176 19.77 6.35 11.57
N GLY A 177 18.75 6.46 12.42
CA GLY A 177 18.64 5.67 13.64
C GLY A 177 18.16 4.25 13.34
N ALA A 178 18.96 3.24 13.67
CA ALA A 178 18.65 1.84 13.36
C ALA A 178 18.13 1.05 14.58
N PRO A 179 17.26 0.03 14.36
CA PRO A 179 16.79 -0.89 15.39
C PRO A 179 17.81 -2.00 15.69
N SER A 180 17.42 -2.93 16.56
CA SER A 180 18.10 -4.21 16.80
C SER A 180 19.56 -4.08 17.28
N GLY A 181 19.90 -2.97 17.92
CA GLY A 181 21.25 -2.68 18.40
C GLY A 181 22.26 -2.28 17.30
N ASN A 182 21.79 -1.99 16.07
CA ASN A 182 22.66 -1.54 14.97
C ASN A 182 23.18 -0.11 15.15
N GLY A 183 22.57 0.68 16.03
CA GLY A 183 23.03 2.01 16.45
C GLY A 183 22.74 3.11 15.42
N LEU A 184 23.59 4.13 15.40
CA LEU A 184 23.46 5.28 14.50
C LEU A 184 24.24 5.04 13.20
N TRP A 185 23.62 5.33 12.06
CA TRP A 185 24.20 5.22 10.72
C TRP A 185 24.24 6.58 10.02
N ARG A 186 25.20 6.74 9.11
CA ARG A 186 25.42 8.00 8.39
C ARG A 186 25.79 7.76 6.92
N SER A 187 25.25 8.62 6.06
CA SER A 187 25.72 8.86 4.70
C SER A 187 26.34 10.25 4.61
N THR A 188 27.36 10.40 3.75
CA THR A 188 27.99 11.70 3.41
C THR A 188 28.02 11.95 1.90
N ASP A 189 27.23 11.18 1.15
CA ASP A 189 27.15 11.18 -0.31
C ASP A 189 25.68 11.15 -0.78
N SER A 190 24.82 11.87 -0.08
CA SER A 190 23.39 12.01 -0.41
C SER A 190 22.66 10.66 -0.44
N GLY A 191 22.96 9.77 0.51
CA GLY A 191 22.26 8.50 0.72
C GLY A 191 22.71 7.36 -0.20
N VAL A 192 23.80 7.54 -0.97
CA VAL A 192 24.32 6.50 -1.87
C VAL A 192 24.99 5.38 -1.08
N THR A 193 25.83 5.71 -0.11
CA THR A 193 26.48 4.74 0.79
C THR A 193 26.19 5.06 2.25
N TRP A 194 26.13 4.00 3.07
CA TRP A 194 25.83 4.09 4.50
C TRP A 194 26.87 3.36 5.33
N SER A 195 27.27 3.95 6.43
CA SER A 195 28.19 3.35 7.40
C SER A 195 27.78 3.65 8.83
N ARG A 196 28.09 2.73 9.74
CA ARG A 196 27.82 2.91 11.17
C ARG A 196 28.71 4.01 11.75
N VAL A 197 28.12 4.87 12.59
CA VAL A 197 28.82 5.86 13.41
C VAL A 197 29.31 5.16 14.68
N THR A 198 30.53 4.61 14.63
CA THR A 198 31.08 3.77 15.70
C THR A 198 31.29 4.48 17.02
N ASP A 199 31.44 5.81 16.99
CA ASP A 199 31.65 6.63 18.19
C ASP A 199 30.32 6.99 18.90
N PHE A 200 29.16 6.59 18.35
CA PHE A 200 27.90 6.77 19.03
C PHE A 200 27.77 5.74 20.18
N PRO A 201 27.60 6.18 21.44
CA PRO A 201 27.92 5.36 22.62
C PRO A 201 26.81 4.41 23.07
N ASP A 202 25.60 4.55 22.55
CA ASP A 202 24.41 3.81 22.99
C ASP A 202 23.62 3.33 21.77
N VAL A 203 23.12 2.11 21.79
CA VAL A 203 22.34 1.53 20.68
C VAL A 203 20.89 1.29 21.04
N GLY A 204 20.44 1.77 22.21
CA GLY A 204 19.14 1.48 22.79
C GLY A 204 19.15 0.20 23.61
N THR A 205 18.30 0.16 24.64
CA THR A 205 18.15 -0.97 25.57
C THR A 205 16.70 -1.41 25.73
N TYR A 206 15.74 -0.60 25.29
CA TYR A 206 14.33 -0.87 25.45
C TYR A 206 13.80 -1.89 24.44
N VAL A 207 13.02 -2.82 24.97
CA VAL A 207 12.30 -3.87 24.27
C VAL A 207 10.87 -3.89 24.83
N GLN A 208 9.85 -4.01 23.98
CA GLN A 208 8.45 -3.90 24.42
C GLN A 208 8.04 -5.08 25.31
N ASP A 209 8.32 -6.30 24.84
CA ASP A 209 8.13 -7.55 25.57
C ASP A 209 9.32 -8.49 25.31
N PRO A 210 10.31 -8.53 26.23
CA PRO A 210 11.47 -9.43 26.10
C PRO A 210 11.13 -10.92 26.16
N THR A 211 9.90 -11.29 26.57
CA THR A 211 9.48 -12.69 26.68
C THR A 211 8.89 -13.25 25.39
N ASP A 212 8.59 -12.38 24.41
CA ASP A 212 8.10 -12.79 23.10
C ASP A 212 9.15 -13.60 22.33
N THR A 213 8.79 -14.83 21.98
CA THR A 213 9.67 -15.77 21.25
C THR A 213 9.53 -15.66 19.73
N THR A 214 8.53 -14.93 19.23
CA THR A 214 8.33 -14.70 17.80
C THR A 214 9.29 -13.66 17.22
N GLY A 215 9.89 -12.84 18.08
CA GLY A 215 10.77 -11.74 17.70
C GLY A 215 10.02 -10.44 17.36
N TYR A 216 8.69 -10.41 17.45
CA TYR A 216 7.88 -9.25 17.07
C TYR A 216 7.94 -8.13 18.11
N ALA A 217 7.79 -8.46 19.40
CA ALA A 217 7.83 -7.51 20.51
C ALA A 217 9.12 -7.57 21.33
N SER A 218 10.01 -8.54 21.02
CA SER A 218 11.26 -8.76 21.74
C SER A 218 12.51 -8.13 21.09
N ASP A 219 12.35 -7.36 20.01
CA ASP A 219 13.46 -6.64 19.39
C ASP A 219 13.78 -5.30 20.11
N ASN A 220 15.06 -4.92 20.10
CA ASN A 220 15.52 -3.63 20.60
C ASN A 220 15.07 -2.51 19.65
N GLN A 221 14.30 -1.55 20.16
CA GLN A 221 13.74 -0.47 19.34
C GLN A 221 14.80 0.52 18.82
N GLY A 222 15.97 0.57 19.47
CA GLY A 222 17.17 1.21 18.94
C GLY A 222 17.20 2.73 19.02
N ILE A 223 17.73 3.36 17.97
CA ILE A 223 17.78 4.82 17.82
C ILE A 223 16.51 5.29 17.11
N VAL A 224 15.83 6.28 17.67
CA VAL A 224 14.41 6.55 17.36
C VAL A 224 14.14 7.91 16.69
N TRP A 225 15.04 8.89 16.78
CA TRP A 225 14.97 10.11 15.98
C TRP A 225 16.32 10.84 15.91
N VAL A 226 16.49 11.68 14.88
CA VAL A 226 17.64 12.58 14.74
C VAL A 226 17.15 13.99 14.40
N THR A 227 17.60 14.98 15.15
CA THR A 227 17.19 16.39 14.99
C THR A 227 18.42 17.29 14.93
N PHE A 228 18.55 18.05 13.85
CA PHE A 228 19.61 19.03 13.66
C PHE A 228 19.26 20.37 14.31
N ASP A 229 20.28 21.09 14.78
CA ASP A 229 20.18 22.52 15.08
C ASP A 229 20.75 23.31 13.91
N GLU A 230 19.87 23.68 12.97
CA GLU A 230 20.25 24.39 11.74
C GLU A 230 21.05 25.68 11.98
N SER A 231 20.91 26.31 13.16
CA SER A 231 21.60 27.57 13.49
C SER A 231 23.11 27.40 13.67
N THR A 232 23.58 26.15 13.80
CA THR A 232 24.98 25.81 14.09
C THR A 232 25.80 25.41 12.85
N GLY A 233 25.20 25.51 11.67
CA GLY A 233 25.86 25.39 10.38
C GLY A 233 25.58 26.60 9.49
N THR A 234 26.17 26.57 8.29
CA THR A 234 25.85 27.49 7.19
C THR A 234 25.78 26.70 5.89
N ALA A 235 25.01 27.16 4.90
CA ALA A 235 24.87 26.46 3.61
C ALA A 235 26.22 25.97 3.04
N GLY A 236 26.31 24.68 2.72
CA GLY A 236 27.51 23.99 2.25
C GLY A 236 28.44 23.45 3.34
N THR A 237 28.20 23.78 4.62
CA THR A 237 28.98 23.31 5.76
C THR A 237 28.11 22.45 6.69
N ALA A 238 28.68 21.37 7.22
CA ALA A 238 27.94 20.46 8.09
C ALA A 238 27.44 21.18 9.34
N THR A 239 26.19 20.89 9.73
CA THR A 239 25.60 21.35 10.97
C THR A 239 26.34 20.75 12.16
N LYS A 240 26.79 21.60 13.09
CA LYS A 240 27.64 21.15 14.19
C LYS A 240 26.88 20.46 15.29
N THR A 241 25.72 20.99 15.67
CA THR A 241 24.92 20.47 16.78
C THR A 241 23.85 19.54 16.25
N ILE A 242 23.87 18.30 16.75
CA ILE A 242 22.95 17.22 16.36
C ILE A 242 22.44 16.56 17.63
N TYR A 243 21.13 16.42 17.76
CA TYR A 243 20.46 15.70 18.85
C TYR A 243 19.96 14.35 18.34
N VAL A 244 20.09 13.31 19.17
CA VAL A 244 19.69 11.94 18.81
C VAL A 244 18.88 11.34 19.95
N GLY A 245 17.71 10.81 19.62
CA GLY A 245 16.84 10.07 20.53
C GLY A 245 17.15 8.59 20.54
N VAL A 246 17.20 8.01 21.73
CA VAL A 246 17.52 6.60 21.96
C VAL A 246 16.38 5.95 22.75
N ALA A 247 15.97 4.75 22.35
CA ALA A 247 15.07 3.92 23.14
C ALA A 247 15.81 3.31 24.34
N ASP A 248 16.22 4.17 25.28
CA ASP A 248 16.79 3.83 26.58
C ASP A 248 16.16 4.77 27.62
N LYS A 249 15.51 4.19 28.63
CA LYS A 249 14.81 4.96 29.67
C LYS A 249 15.77 5.79 30.54
N ASP A 250 17.03 5.40 30.64
CA ASP A 250 18.04 6.09 31.45
C ASP A 250 18.87 7.07 30.59
N ASN A 251 18.91 6.89 29.27
CA ASN A 251 19.79 7.63 28.36
C ASN A 251 19.09 8.09 27.07
N ALA A 252 17.85 8.56 27.18
CA ALA A 252 16.98 8.85 26.04
C ALA A 252 17.51 9.87 25.01
N VAL A 253 18.46 10.75 25.37
CA VAL A 253 18.93 11.85 24.51
C VAL A 253 20.45 12.00 24.52
N TYR A 254 21.04 11.99 23.33
CA TYR A 254 22.44 12.30 23.07
C TYR A 254 22.58 13.56 22.22
N ARG A 255 23.75 14.20 22.30
CA ARG A 255 24.11 15.37 21.50
C ARG A 255 25.56 15.31 21.04
N SER A 256 25.78 15.70 19.79
CA SER A 256 27.08 16.14 19.28
C SER A 256 27.08 17.66 19.12
N THR A 257 28.24 18.31 19.28
CA THR A 257 28.47 19.74 18.99
C THR A 257 29.62 19.96 18.00
N ASP A 258 30.09 18.87 17.37
CA ASP A 258 31.25 18.83 16.47
C ASP A 258 30.92 18.06 15.17
N ALA A 259 29.68 18.21 14.69
CA ALA A 259 29.16 17.62 13.47
C ALA A 259 29.16 16.07 13.48
N GLY A 260 28.93 15.48 14.65
CA GLY A 260 28.84 14.04 14.86
C GLY A 260 30.19 13.33 14.91
N ALA A 261 31.26 14.03 15.27
CA ALA A 261 32.55 13.41 15.54
C ALA A 261 32.59 12.80 16.95
N THR A 262 32.03 13.48 17.95
CA THR A 262 31.86 12.96 19.30
C THR A 262 30.42 13.16 19.81
N TRP A 263 30.01 12.28 20.71
CA TRP A 263 28.64 12.22 21.22
C TRP A 263 28.65 12.14 22.74
N THR A 264 27.76 12.91 23.37
CA THR A 264 27.61 12.91 24.83
C THR A 264 26.15 12.79 25.20
N ARG A 265 25.88 12.03 26.27
CA ARG A 265 24.56 12.01 26.90
C ARG A 265 24.20 13.43 27.32
N LEU A 266 23.01 13.91 26.97
CA LEU A 266 22.60 15.27 27.30
C LEU A 266 22.44 15.41 28.83
N ALA A 267 23.26 16.26 29.44
CA ALA A 267 23.33 16.39 30.90
C ALA A 267 22.00 16.90 31.48
N GLY A 268 21.60 16.34 32.63
CA GLY A 268 20.38 16.75 33.35
C GLY A 268 19.05 16.27 32.74
N GLN A 269 19.07 15.50 31.65
CA GLN A 269 17.84 14.98 31.03
C GLN A 269 17.00 14.12 32.01
N PRO A 270 15.66 14.11 31.87
CA PRO A 270 14.80 13.20 32.61
C PRO A 270 15.09 11.73 32.27
N THR A 271 14.71 10.83 33.18
CA THR A 271 14.88 9.37 33.05
C THR A 271 13.56 8.65 33.36
N GLY A 272 13.49 7.35 33.09
CA GLY A 272 12.31 6.49 33.28
C GLY A 272 11.38 6.37 32.06
N TYR A 273 11.66 7.12 30.99
CA TYR A 273 10.79 7.26 29.82
C TYR A 273 11.59 7.25 28.52
N LEU A 274 10.92 6.92 27.42
CA LEU A 274 11.43 6.95 26.04
C LEU A 274 10.97 8.25 25.37
N ALA A 275 11.85 8.98 24.71
CA ALA A 275 11.49 10.17 23.95
C ALA A 275 10.96 9.76 22.56
N HIS A 276 9.64 9.78 22.35
CA HIS A 276 9.02 9.46 21.07
C HIS A 276 9.43 10.45 19.97
N LYS A 277 9.48 11.74 20.33
CA LYS A 277 9.80 12.86 19.42
C LYS A 277 10.76 13.83 20.11
N GLY A 278 11.65 14.43 19.33
CA GLY A 278 12.51 15.54 19.73
C GLY A 278 12.47 16.65 18.68
N VAL A 279 11.81 17.78 18.98
CA VAL A 279 11.58 18.87 17.99
C VAL A 279 12.20 20.15 18.49
N LEU A 280 13.11 20.72 17.69
CA LEU A 280 13.80 21.96 18.02
C LEU A 280 13.02 23.18 17.50
N ASP A 281 12.72 24.11 18.39
CA ASP A 281 12.44 25.51 18.06
C ASP A 281 13.76 26.29 18.07
N ALA A 282 14.39 26.41 16.90
CA ALA A 282 15.70 27.06 16.77
C ALA A 282 15.62 28.58 17.01
N ALA A 283 14.45 29.20 16.79
CA ALA A 283 14.29 30.64 16.99
C ALA A 283 14.33 31.02 18.47
N ASN A 284 13.72 30.20 19.34
CA ASN A 284 13.76 30.41 20.79
C ASN A 284 14.88 29.61 21.50
N GLY A 285 15.56 28.71 20.80
CA GLY A 285 16.62 27.87 21.37
C GLY A 285 16.08 26.80 22.33
N TYR A 286 14.95 26.19 22.00
CA TYR A 286 14.30 25.17 22.82
C TYR A 286 14.14 23.84 22.09
N LEU A 287 14.74 22.78 22.62
CA LEU A 287 14.43 21.41 22.21
C LEU A 287 13.27 20.88 23.07
N TYR A 288 12.14 20.60 22.43
CA TYR A 288 10.99 19.96 23.06
C TYR A 288 11.07 18.44 22.90
N LEU A 289 10.69 17.71 23.94
CA LEU A 289 10.66 16.26 23.93
C LEU A 289 9.35 15.72 24.49
N ALA A 290 8.76 14.78 23.75
CA ALA A 290 7.56 14.07 24.16
C ALA A 290 7.94 12.65 24.60
N TYR A 291 7.66 12.34 25.87
CA TYR A 291 8.07 11.11 26.51
C TYR A 291 6.89 10.17 26.79
N SER A 292 7.15 8.86 26.68
CA SER A 292 6.26 7.79 27.09
C SER A 292 7.01 6.67 27.81
N ASP A 293 6.33 5.92 28.68
CA ASP A 293 6.90 4.77 29.37
C ASP A 293 6.98 3.52 28.49
N LYS A 294 6.36 3.56 27.31
CA LYS A 294 6.38 2.54 26.27
C LYS A 294 6.81 3.16 24.95
N GLY A 295 7.05 2.33 23.94
CA GLY A 295 7.44 2.79 22.60
C GLY A 295 6.26 2.96 21.65
N GLY A 296 5.05 2.55 22.04
CA GLY A 296 3.87 2.60 21.18
C GLY A 296 3.90 1.60 20.01
N PRO A 297 2.95 1.72 19.06
CA PRO A 297 1.94 2.78 18.99
C PRO A 297 0.69 2.51 19.84
N TYR A 298 0.49 1.27 20.32
CA TYR A 298 -0.75 0.85 20.97
C TYR A 298 -0.81 1.12 22.48
N ASP A 299 0.35 1.08 23.15
CA ASP A 299 0.48 1.15 24.60
C ASP A 299 1.21 2.42 25.04
N GLY A 300 1.20 2.70 26.33
CA GLY A 300 1.78 3.91 26.95
C GLY A 300 0.88 4.34 28.08
N GLY A 301 1.27 4.10 29.32
CA GLY A 301 0.48 4.39 30.52
C GLY A 301 0.92 5.64 31.27
N LYS A 302 2.11 6.16 30.97
CA LYS A 302 2.67 7.37 31.57
C LYS A 302 3.53 8.13 30.56
N GLY A 303 3.67 9.44 30.76
CA GLY A 303 4.47 10.28 29.90
C GLY A 303 4.68 11.68 30.49
N ARG A 304 5.66 12.40 29.93
CA ARG A 304 5.97 13.81 30.26
C ARG A 304 6.28 14.60 28.99
N LEU A 305 6.11 15.92 29.04
CA LEU A 305 6.70 16.85 28.07
C LEU A 305 7.82 17.63 28.76
N TRP A 306 8.98 17.70 28.11
CA TRP A 306 10.12 18.47 28.60
C TRP A 306 10.61 19.45 27.55
N ARG A 307 11.17 20.55 28.04
CA ARG A 307 11.86 21.56 27.23
C ARG A 307 13.28 21.72 27.71
N TYR A 308 14.24 21.65 26.80
CA TYR A 308 15.65 21.90 27.05
C TYR A 308 16.09 23.21 26.39
N ALA A 309 16.56 24.16 27.18
CA ALA A 309 17.15 25.41 26.69
C ALA A 309 18.58 25.16 26.19
N THR A 310 18.77 25.24 24.87
CA THR A 310 20.02 24.82 24.21
C THR A 310 21.21 25.69 24.60
N ALA A 311 20.98 26.98 24.87
CA ALA A 311 22.00 27.93 25.27
C ALA A 311 22.47 27.77 26.72
N THR A 312 21.56 27.45 27.66
CA THR A 312 21.87 27.44 29.10
C THR A 312 22.02 26.03 29.67
N GLY A 313 21.53 25.01 28.97
CA GLY A 313 21.46 23.64 29.47
C GLY A 313 20.33 23.38 30.45
N THR A 314 19.37 24.30 30.59
CA THR A 314 18.27 24.19 31.56
C THR A 314 17.17 23.27 31.05
N TRP A 315 16.79 22.29 31.86
CA TRP A 315 15.62 21.45 31.65
C TRP A 315 14.40 22.03 32.39
N THR A 316 13.25 22.06 31.73
CA THR A 316 11.98 22.48 32.32
C THR A 316 10.92 21.45 31.96
N ASP A 317 10.24 20.92 32.98
CA ASP A 317 9.06 20.10 32.77
C ASP A 317 7.91 21.02 32.36
N VAL A 318 7.39 20.77 31.16
CA VAL A 318 6.32 21.56 30.53
C VAL A 318 5.09 20.68 30.30
N SER A 319 4.92 19.61 31.07
CA SER A 319 3.80 18.69 30.91
C SER A 319 2.46 19.40 31.15
N PRO A 320 1.44 19.20 30.27
CA PRO A 320 0.13 19.83 30.41
C PRO A 320 -0.68 19.28 31.61
N VAL A 321 -0.27 18.13 32.13
CA VAL A 321 -0.94 17.42 33.23
C VAL A 321 0.12 16.92 34.22
N ALA A 322 -0.23 16.86 35.50
CA ALA A 322 0.62 16.27 36.53
C ALA A 322 0.81 14.76 36.26
N GLU A 323 1.98 14.23 36.61
CA GLU A 323 2.33 12.83 36.34
C GLU A 323 1.39 11.84 37.05
N ALA A 324 0.89 12.21 38.24
CA ALA A 324 -0.09 11.44 38.99
C ALA A 324 -1.39 11.22 38.20
N ASP A 325 -1.83 12.22 37.42
CA ASP A 325 -3.09 12.21 36.67
C ASP A 325 -2.92 11.78 35.21
N THR A 326 -1.69 11.56 34.77
CA THR A 326 -1.38 11.08 33.42
C THR A 326 -1.60 9.57 33.35
N TYR A 327 -2.33 9.08 32.34
CA TYR A 327 -2.59 7.64 32.12
C TYR A 327 -2.26 7.20 30.67
N TYR A 328 -1.47 8.03 29.99
CA TYR A 328 -1.07 7.90 28.59
C TYR A 328 0.38 8.35 28.41
N GLY A 329 1.00 7.99 27.29
CA GLY A 329 2.25 8.60 26.84
C GLY A 329 2.02 9.88 26.04
N PHE A 330 3.04 10.73 25.92
CA PHE A 330 3.02 11.85 24.98
C PHE A 330 3.79 11.54 23.70
N SER A 331 3.25 11.95 22.56
CA SER A 331 3.91 11.96 21.25
C SER A 331 3.36 13.13 20.42
N GLY A 332 3.19 12.98 19.10
CA GLY A 332 2.52 13.95 18.21
C GLY A 332 3.00 15.38 18.43
N LEU A 333 4.31 15.54 18.64
CA LEU A 333 4.95 16.79 19.04
C LEU A 333 5.30 17.60 17.80
N THR A 334 4.83 18.85 17.75
CA THR A 334 5.16 19.79 16.68
C THR A 334 5.33 21.20 17.22
N VAL A 335 6.10 22.01 16.48
CA VAL A 335 6.32 23.44 16.72
C VAL A 335 5.79 24.21 15.51
N ASP A 336 5.00 25.24 15.75
CA ASP A 336 4.60 26.18 14.70
C ASP A 336 5.82 27.00 14.25
N ARG A 337 6.18 26.89 12.97
CA ARG A 337 7.38 27.54 12.44
C ARG A 337 7.18 29.02 12.13
N GLN A 338 5.93 29.48 11.99
CA GLN A 338 5.60 30.90 11.79
C GLN A 338 5.45 31.64 13.12
N HIS A 339 5.09 30.92 14.19
CA HIS A 339 4.93 31.46 15.53
C HIS A 339 5.73 30.64 16.58
N PRO A 340 7.08 30.74 16.57
CA PRO A 340 7.94 30.10 17.56
C PRO A 340 7.46 30.30 19.00
N GLY A 341 7.47 29.23 19.79
CA GLY A 341 6.85 29.17 21.11
C GLY A 341 5.42 28.62 21.10
N THR A 342 4.78 28.49 19.94
CA THR A 342 3.56 27.69 19.79
C THR A 342 3.89 26.23 19.54
N VAL A 343 3.41 25.35 20.41
CA VAL A 343 3.73 23.92 20.44
C VAL A 343 2.47 23.10 20.65
N MET A 344 2.36 21.97 19.96
CA MET A 344 1.30 20.98 20.18
C MET A 344 1.88 19.60 20.46
N ALA A 345 1.13 18.79 21.21
CA ALA A 345 1.45 17.40 21.54
C ALA A 345 0.17 16.56 21.67
N THR A 346 0.30 15.25 21.64
CA THR A 346 -0.84 14.31 21.75
C THR A 346 -0.70 13.35 22.91
N ALA A 347 -1.83 12.93 23.48
CA ALA A 347 -1.94 11.74 24.32
C ALA A 347 -2.14 10.50 23.44
N TYR A 348 -1.09 10.05 22.74
CA TYR A 348 -1.23 9.10 21.62
C TYR A 348 -1.94 7.78 21.97
N SER A 349 -1.77 7.32 23.22
CA SER A 349 -2.28 6.05 23.76
C SER A 349 -3.52 6.22 24.66
N SER A 350 -4.15 7.40 24.67
CA SER A 350 -5.41 7.61 25.40
C SER A 350 -6.58 6.98 24.63
N TRP A 351 -6.91 5.73 24.95
CA TRP A 351 -8.00 4.99 24.29
C TRP A 351 -9.40 5.45 24.70
N TRP A 352 -9.56 5.93 25.93
CA TRP A 352 -10.86 6.34 26.49
C TRP A 352 -10.76 7.67 27.25
N PRO A 353 -11.75 8.57 27.12
CA PRO A 353 -12.90 8.46 26.21
C PRO A 353 -12.51 8.72 24.74
N ASP A 354 -11.34 9.27 24.51
CA ASP A 354 -10.81 9.69 23.21
C ASP A 354 -9.31 10.04 23.37
N THR A 355 -8.62 10.28 22.26
CA THR A 355 -7.33 10.96 22.30
C THR A 355 -7.47 12.39 22.86
N GLN A 356 -6.36 12.99 23.29
CA GLN A 356 -6.29 14.39 23.67
C GLN A 356 -5.21 15.10 22.86
N LEU A 357 -5.54 16.28 22.33
CA LEU A 357 -4.56 17.19 21.74
C LEU A 357 -4.33 18.34 22.71
N PHE A 358 -3.08 18.72 22.89
CA PHE A 358 -2.67 19.83 23.75
C PHE A 358 -2.05 20.93 22.90
N ARG A 359 -2.36 22.19 23.20
CA ARG A 359 -1.80 23.36 22.53
C ARG A 359 -1.33 24.39 23.56
N SER A 360 -0.10 24.86 23.38
CA SER A 360 0.53 25.96 24.10
C SER A 360 0.98 27.02 23.10
N THR A 361 0.86 28.30 23.47
CA THR A 361 1.33 29.46 22.69
C THR A 361 2.44 30.24 23.43
N ASP A 362 2.93 29.71 24.55
CA ASP A 362 3.87 30.35 25.47
C ASP A 362 5.05 29.43 25.84
N SER A 363 5.50 28.64 24.87
CA SER A 363 6.65 27.72 24.98
C SER A 363 6.44 26.60 26.00
N GLY A 364 5.20 26.17 26.21
CA GLY A 364 4.82 25.09 27.14
C GLY A 364 4.63 25.55 28.58
N ALA A 365 4.57 26.85 28.86
CA ALA A 365 4.31 27.34 30.22
C ALA A 365 2.85 27.10 30.63
N THR A 366 1.91 27.29 29.71
CA THR A 366 0.50 26.95 29.89
C THR A 366 -0.03 26.17 28.68
N TRP A 367 -1.06 25.35 28.93
CA TRP A 367 -1.67 24.49 27.91
C TRP A 367 -3.18 24.57 27.96
N THR A 368 -3.80 24.40 26.79
CA THR A 368 -5.22 24.11 26.65
C THR A 368 -5.40 22.79 25.91
N LYS A 369 -6.58 22.16 26.09
CA LYS A 369 -6.92 20.85 25.55
C LYS A 369 -7.99 20.95 24.47
N ALA A 370 -7.98 20.04 23.50
CA ALA A 370 -8.99 19.97 22.46
C ALA A 370 -10.39 19.69 23.03
N TRP A 371 -10.49 19.01 24.17
CA TRP A 371 -11.74 18.87 24.91
C TRP A 371 -11.52 18.83 26.42
N ASP A 372 -12.53 19.27 27.16
CA ASP A 372 -12.56 19.31 28.62
C ASP A 372 -13.88 18.72 29.15
N TYR A 373 -13.82 17.99 30.26
CA TYR A 373 -15.04 17.67 31.00
C TYR A 373 -15.63 18.96 31.58
N THR A 374 -16.92 19.19 31.36
CA THR A 374 -17.65 20.29 32.01
C THR A 374 -18.26 19.80 33.31
N SER A 375 -19.07 18.74 33.22
CA SER A 375 -19.56 17.94 34.33
C SER A 375 -19.69 16.50 33.85
N TYR A 376 -18.94 15.58 34.44
CA TYR A 376 -18.94 14.18 34.01
C TYR A 376 -20.38 13.61 33.95
N PRO A 377 -20.80 12.95 32.86
CA PRO A 377 -20.02 12.51 31.70
C PRO A 377 -19.98 13.49 30.50
N ASN A 378 -20.46 14.73 30.65
CA ASN A 378 -20.47 15.73 29.58
C ASN A 378 -19.08 16.33 29.34
N ARG A 379 -18.76 16.58 28.07
CA ARG A 379 -17.55 17.28 27.64
C ARG A 379 -17.87 18.45 26.72
N SER A 380 -17.00 19.46 26.70
CA SER A 380 -16.99 20.55 25.73
C SER A 380 -15.78 20.40 24.83
N ASN A 381 -15.98 20.54 23.52
CA ASN A 381 -14.94 20.40 22.51
C ASN A 381 -14.58 21.78 21.94
N ARG A 382 -13.30 22.03 21.71
CA ARG A 382 -12.77 23.14 20.90
C ARG A 382 -12.75 22.82 19.41
N TYR A 383 -13.38 21.72 19.03
CA TYR A 383 -13.45 21.26 17.66
C TYR A 383 -14.85 20.82 17.31
N THR A 384 -15.13 20.85 16.01
CA THR A 384 -16.16 20.03 15.38
C THR A 384 -15.49 18.98 14.50
N ILE A 385 -16.17 17.87 14.23
CA ILE A 385 -15.65 16.81 13.36
C ILE A 385 -16.64 16.52 12.24
N ASP A 386 -16.15 16.57 11.00
CA ASP A 386 -16.91 16.34 9.78
C ASP A 386 -16.25 15.24 8.96
N VAL A 387 -16.82 14.03 9.08
CA VAL A 387 -16.40 12.83 8.35
C VAL A 387 -17.27 12.55 7.13
N SER A 388 -17.95 13.56 6.57
CA SER A 388 -18.85 13.35 5.43
C SER A 388 -18.16 12.77 4.19
N SER A 389 -16.85 12.99 4.02
CA SER A 389 -16.02 12.37 2.96
C SER A 389 -15.69 10.89 3.23
N SER A 390 -15.59 10.49 4.50
CA SER A 390 -15.29 9.12 4.94
C SER A 390 -16.26 8.69 6.06
N PRO A 391 -17.57 8.54 5.76
CA PRO A 391 -18.63 8.40 6.77
C PRO A 391 -18.53 7.13 7.63
N TRP A 392 -17.82 6.11 7.15
CA TRP A 392 -17.58 4.87 7.87
C TRP A 392 -16.70 5.06 9.12
N LEU A 393 -16.01 6.20 9.29
CA LEU A 393 -15.22 6.54 10.48
C LEU A 393 -16.05 6.68 11.78
N THR A 394 -17.37 6.60 11.69
CA THR A 394 -18.25 6.43 12.86
C THR A 394 -18.19 5.00 13.43
N PHE A 395 -17.62 4.07 12.68
CA PHE A 395 -17.59 2.63 12.97
C PHE A 395 -18.99 2.02 13.21
N GLY A 396 -20.05 2.68 12.75
CA GLY A 396 -21.44 2.30 13.05
C GLY A 396 -21.80 2.40 14.54
N ALA A 397 -20.96 3.06 15.35
CA ALA A 397 -21.10 3.14 16.80
C ALA A 397 -22.03 4.30 17.21
N ASN A 398 -22.77 4.08 18.30
CA ASN A 398 -23.57 5.09 18.98
C ASN A 398 -23.26 5.07 20.48
N PRO A 399 -22.08 5.57 20.90
CA PRO A 399 -21.62 5.47 22.27
C PRO A 399 -22.43 6.36 23.22
N SER A 400 -22.42 6.00 24.51
CA SER A 400 -22.87 6.93 25.56
C SER A 400 -21.74 7.91 25.92
N PRO A 401 -22.07 9.17 26.26
CA PRO A 401 -21.08 10.10 26.78
C PRO A 401 -20.29 9.48 27.96
N PRO A 402 -18.99 9.78 28.11
CA PRO A 402 -18.25 10.85 27.42
C PRO A 402 -17.67 10.52 26.04
N GLU A 403 -17.75 9.27 25.60
CA GLU A 403 -17.26 8.88 24.28
C GLU A 403 -18.18 9.44 23.18
N GLN A 404 -17.61 9.78 22.02
CA GLN A 404 -18.33 10.32 20.87
C GLN A 404 -17.95 9.50 19.62
N SER A 405 -18.86 9.48 18.64
CA SER A 405 -18.61 8.89 17.32
C SER A 405 -18.90 9.94 16.23
N PRO A 406 -17.97 10.18 15.29
CA PRO A 406 -16.61 9.64 15.25
C PRO A 406 -15.75 10.18 16.41
N LYS A 407 -14.70 9.44 16.76
CA LYS A 407 -13.69 9.85 17.76
C LYS A 407 -12.74 10.88 17.15
N LEU A 408 -12.08 11.69 17.99
CA LEU A 408 -10.97 12.53 17.56
C LEU A 408 -9.77 11.67 17.11
N GLY A 409 -9.58 10.49 17.71
CA GLY A 409 -8.67 9.48 17.19
C GLY A 409 -8.03 8.60 18.26
N TRP A 410 -7.07 7.78 17.82
CA TRP A 410 -6.21 6.92 18.62
C TRP A 410 -4.91 6.66 17.86
N MET A 411 -3.85 6.22 18.56
CA MET A 411 -2.51 6.03 17.99
C MET A 411 -1.99 7.32 17.31
N THR A 412 -2.24 8.47 17.94
CA THR A 412 -1.96 9.81 17.36
C THR A 412 -0.49 10.22 17.48
N GLU A 413 0.41 9.36 17.01
CA GLU A 413 1.87 9.52 17.07
C GLU A 413 2.39 10.63 16.14
N ALA A 414 1.73 10.84 14.99
CA ALA A 414 2.03 11.91 14.05
C ALA A 414 1.02 13.04 14.20
N LEU A 415 1.51 14.25 14.48
CA LEU A 415 0.74 15.49 14.42
C LEU A 415 1.69 16.60 14.01
N GLU A 416 1.37 17.29 12.91
CA GLU A 416 2.22 18.30 12.31
C GLU A 416 1.41 19.57 12.04
N ILE A 417 1.96 20.72 12.45
CA ILE A 417 1.47 22.04 12.03
C ILE A 417 2.23 22.36 10.74
N ASP A 418 1.53 22.85 9.73
CA ASP A 418 2.18 23.25 8.49
C ASP A 418 3.19 24.38 8.75
N PRO A 419 4.47 24.23 8.37
CA PRO A 419 5.48 25.25 8.59
C PRO A 419 5.23 26.58 7.85
N PHE A 420 4.27 26.62 6.92
CA PHE A 420 3.89 27.79 6.13
C PHE A 420 2.44 28.25 6.34
N ASP A 421 1.70 27.59 7.24
CA ASP A 421 0.31 27.90 7.52
C ASP A 421 -0.09 27.48 8.94
N SER A 422 -0.02 28.40 9.90
CA SER A 422 -0.42 28.16 11.30
C SER A 422 -1.88 27.70 11.49
N ASP A 423 -2.75 27.92 10.50
CA ASP A 423 -4.14 27.42 10.53
C ASP A 423 -4.26 25.97 10.06
N ARG A 424 -3.23 25.44 9.38
CA ARG A 424 -3.24 24.06 8.91
C ARG A 424 -2.48 23.13 9.86
N MET A 425 -3.14 22.06 10.27
CA MET A 425 -2.47 20.90 10.85
C MET A 425 -3.05 19.59 10.32
N MET A 426 -2.21 18.56 10.32
CA MET A 426 -2.58 17.19 9.98
C MET A 426 -2.08 16.25 11.07
N TYR A 427 -2.84 15.19 11.36
CA TYR A 427 -2.43 14.15 12.30
C TYR A 427 -2.91 12.77 11.85
N GLY A 428 -2.06 11.77 12.07
CA GLY A 428 -2.37 10.37 11.79
C GLY A 428 -3.11 9.71 12.94
N THR A 429 -3.93 8.72 12.62
CA THR A 429 -4.59 7.82 13.57
C THR A 429 -4.42 6.39 13.10
N GLY A 430 -4.86 5.40 13.89
CA GLY A 430 -4.87 4.00 13.47
C GLY A 430 -5.82 3.64 12.32
N ALA A 431 -6.61 4.58 11.78
CA ALA A 431 -7.53 4.31 10.68
C ALA A 431 -7.58 5.39 9.58
N THR A 432 -7.04 6.59 9.84
CA THR A 432 -7.14 7.72 8.91
C THR A 432 -6.09 8.80 9.19
N LEU A 433 -6.01 9.77 8.29
CA LEU A 433 -5.32 11.04 8.48
C LEU A 433 -6.36 12.16 8.55
N PHE A 434 -6.40 12.84 9.69
CA PHE A 434 -7.26 14.00 9.93
C PHE A 434 -6.48 15.30 9.74
N GLY A 435 -7.18 16.39 9.46
CA GLY A 435 -6.61 17.72 9.50
C GLY A 435 -7.65 18.83 9.68
N THR A 436 -7.15 20.05 9.82
CA THR A 436 -7.92 21.30 9.88
C THR A 436 -7.20 22.35 9.04
N GLU A 437 -7.93 23.36 8.56
CA GLU A 437 -7.41 24.55 7.87
C GLU A 437 -7.83 25.83 8.61
N ASP A 438 -8.20 25.71 9.89
CA ASP A 438 -8.70 26.80 10.74
C ASP A 438 -8.26 26.66 12.22
N LEU A 439 -7.07 26.10 12.44
CA LEU A 439 -6.53 25.74 13.76
C LEU A 439 -6.49 26.92 14.75
N THR A 440 -6.14 28.13 14.31
CA THR A 440 -5.97 29.28 15.22
C THR A 440 -7.30 29.80 15.79
N GLN A 441 -8.45 29.30 15.31
CA GLN A 441 -9.72 29.46 16.02
C GLN A 441 -9.66 28.95 17.45
N TRP A 442 -8.83 27.94 17.73
CA TRP A 442 -8.55 27.46 19.09
C TRP A 442 -8.12 28.61 20.01
N ASP A 443 -7.17 29.43 19.56
CA ASP A 443 -6.51 30.46 20.37
C ASP A 443 -7.45 31.63 20.68
N SER A 444 -8.45 31.86 19.83
CA SER A 444 -9.50 32.87 20.02
C SER A 444 -10.73 32.36 20.80
N GLY A 445 -10.72 31.10 21.24
CA GLY A 445 -11.81 30.47 21.97
C GLY A 445 -12.96 29.94 21.09
N GLY A 446 -12.76 29.92 19.77
CA GLY A 446 -13.66 29.31 18.79
C GLY A 446 -13.52 27.79 18.71
N GLN A 447 -14.17 27.21 17.69
CA GLN A 447 -14.05 25.79 17.36
C GLN A 447 -13.41 25.63 15.97
N PHE A 448 -12.29 24.93 15.89
CA PHE A 448 -11.72 24.53 14.59
C PHE A 448 -12.44 23.29 14.03
N THR A 449 -12.32 23.04 12.73
CA THR A 449 -13.01 21.91 12.09
C THR A 449 -12.03 20.81 11.68
N VAL A 450 -12.24 19.61 12.22
CA VAL A 450 -11.48 18.40 11.88
C VAL A 450 -12.18 17.67 10.74
N ARG A 451 -11.44 17.34 9.68
CA ARG A 451 -11.92 16.58 8.51
C ARG A 451 -10.91 15.52 8.07
N PRO A 452 -11.35 14.37 7.52
CA PRO A 452 -10.44 13.45 6.85
C PRO A 452 -9.71 14.17 5.70
N MET A 453 -8.39 14.10 5.69
CA MET A 453 -7.53 14.60 4.61
C MET A 453 -6.78 13.42 3.98
N VAL A 454 -7.51 12.36 3.63
CA VAL A 454 -6.92 11.04 3.32
C VAL A 454 -7.24 10.54 1.91
N GLN A 455 -8.00 11.29 1.11
CA GLN A 455 -8.36 10.86 -0.25
C GLN A 455 -7.13 10.51 -1.09
N GLY A 456 -7.14 9.33 -1.72
CA GLY A 456 -6.01 8.80 -2.51
C GLY A 456 -4.99 8.00 -1.70
N LEU A 457 -5.01 8.08 -0.37
CA LEU A 457 -4.30 7.17 0.52
C LEU A 457 -5.22 6.00 0.84
N GLU A 458 -4.80 4.79 0.46
CA GLU A 458 -5.58 3.56 0.59
C GLU A 458 -4.70 2.51 1.24
N GLU A 459 -5.00 2.14 2.49
CA GLU A 459 -4.04 1.44 3.36
C GLU A 459 -4.57 0.12 3.94
N THR A 460 -5.77 -0.30 3.53
CA THR A 460 -6.38 -1.51 4.08
C THR A 460 -5.63 -2.79 3.67
N ALA A 461 -5.58 -3.76 4.57
CA ALA A 461 -5.19 -5.13 4.26
C ALA A 461 -6.42 -5.94 3.85
N VAL A 462 -6.37 -6.56 2.67
CA VAL A 462 -7.51 -7.27 2.07
C VAL A 462 -7.37 -8.77 2.29
N ASN A 463 -8.34 -9.38 2.96
CA ASN A 463 -8.36 -10.81 3.27
C ASN A 463 -9.11 -11.64 2.21
N ASP A 464 -10.26 -11.14 1.75
CA ASP A 464 -11.13 -11.85 0.81
C ASP A 464 -11.95 -10.88 -0.07
N LEU A 465 -12.32 -11.34 -1.26
CA LEU A 465 -13.01 -10.57 -2.28
C LEU A 465 -14.02 -11.44 -3.03
N ALA A 466 -15.24 -10.93 -3.20
CA ALA A 466 -16.28 -11.57 -4.00
C ALA A 466 -17.07 -10.57 -4.84
N ALA A 467 -17.19 -10.83 -6.14
CA ALA A 467 -17.99 -10.03 -7.08
C ALA A 467 -19.23 -10.83 -7.50
N PRO A 468 -20.45 -10.48 -7.02
CA PRO A 468 -21.65 -11.24 -7.35
C PRO A 468 -22.12 -11.00 -8.80
N PRO A 469 -22.79 -11.97 -9.45
CA PRO A 469 -23.29 -11.83 -10.82
C PRO A 469 -24.51 -10.91 -10.95
N SER A 470 -25.15 -10.55 -9.84
CA SER A 470 -26.31 -9.66 -9.78
C SER A 470 -26.38 -8.91 -8.43
N GLY A 471 -27.43 -8.12 -8.23
CA GLY A 471 -27.61 -7.29 -7.04
C GLY A 471 -26.96 -5.90 -7.17
N GLY A 472 -27.09 -5.11 -6.11
CA GLY A 472 -26.58 -3.73 -6.09
C GLY A 472 -25.09 -3.60 -5.74
N ALA A 473 -24.44 -4.66 -5.27
CA ALA A 473 -23.00 -4.69 -5.03
C ALA A 473 -22.23 -4.89 -6.34
N GLN A 474 -21.20 -4.08 -6.56
CA GLN A 474 -20.11 -4.36 -7.51
C GLN A 474 -19.13 -5.38 -6.91
N LEU A 475 -18.80 -5.19 -5.64
CA LEU A 475 -17.80 -5.99 -4.92
C LEU A 475 -18.13 -6.05 -3.43
N PHE A 476 -17.90 -7.21 -2.82
CA PHE A 476 -17.75 -7.37 -1.38
C PHE A 476 -16.27 -7.48 -1.03
N SER A 477 -15.86 -6.82 0.04
CA SER A 477 -14.48 -6.84 0.54
C SER A 477 -14.47 -7.27 1.99
N ALA A 478 -13.58 -8.20 2.32
CA ALA A 478 -13.25 -8.58 3.69
C ALA A 478 -11.89 -7.97 4.03
N LEU A 479 -11.84 -7.11 5.03
CA LEU A 479 -10.69 -6.27 5.36
C LEU A 479 -10.25 -6.47 6.80
N GLY A 480 -8.96 -6.24 7.06
CA GLY A 480 -8.44 -6.03 8.41
C GLY A 480 -8.94 -4.72 9.01
N ASP A 481 -9.06 -4.69 10.34
CA ASP A 481 -9.34 -3.55 11.24
C ASP A 481 -10.70 -2.83 11.08
N ILE A 482 -11.20 -2.70 9.85
CA ILE A 482 -12.46 -2.02 9.53
C ILE A 482 -13.51 -2.96 8.94
N GLY A 483 -13.36 -4.25 9.20
CA GLY A 483 -14.30 -5.30 8.82
C GLY A 483 -14.39 -5.55 7.31
N GLY A 484 -14.92 -4.60 6.54
CA GLY A 484 -15.18 -4.76 5.12
C GLY A 484 -16.42 -4.02 4.62
N PHE A 485 -16.56 -3.93 3.30
CA PHE A 485 -17.61 -3.13 2.67
C PHE A 485 -18.33 -3.82 1.53
N ARG A 486 -19.61 -3.46 1.39
CA ARG A 486 -20.38 -3.61 0.16
C ARG A 486 -20.13 -2.39 -0.73
N HIS A 487 -19.32 -2.56 -1.76
CA HIS A 487 -19.04 -1.52 -2.74
C HIS A 487 -20.15 -1.50 -3.80
N THR A 488 -20.98 -0.47 -3.81
CA THR A 488 -22.01 -0.27 -4.84
C THR A 488 -21.50 0.54 -6.04
N ASP A 489 -20.44 1.32 -5.81
CA ASP A 489 -19.74 2.15 -6.78
C ASP A 489 -18.27 2.22 -6.36
N LEU A 490 -17.36 1.66 -7.16
CA LEU A 490 -15.93 1.57 -6.83
C LEU A 490 -15.24 2.93 -6.72
N THR A 491 -15.87 4.00 -7.18
CA THR A 491 -15.30 5.36 -7.18
C THR A 491 -15.76 6.20 -5.97
N LYS A 492 -16.63 5.65 -5.13
CA LYS A 492 -17.22 6.33 -3.98
C LYS A 492 -16.93 5.57 -2.70
N VAL A 493 -16.62 6.31 -1.65
CA VAL A 493 -16.48 5.76 -0.31
C VAL A 493 -17.81 5.14 0.15
N PRO A 494 -17.84 3.87 0.58
CA PRO A 494 -19.03 3.27 1.17
C PRO A 494 -19.50 4.04 2.40
N SER A 495 -20.82 4.12 2.59
CA SER A 495 -21.39 4.85 3.74
C SER A 495 -21.03 4.23 5.09
N MET A 496 -20.87 2.91 5.14
CA MET A 496 -20.59 2.15 6.35
C MET A 496 -19.95 0.81 6.02
N MET A 497 -19.09 0.33 6.92
CA MET A 497 -18.66 -1.07 6.94
C MET A 497 -19.80 -2.00 7.33
N TYR A 498 -19.56 -3.31 7.31
CA TYR A 498 -20.55 -4.26 7.78
C TYR A 498 -20.86 -4.07 9.28
N THR A 499 -22.14 -4.10 9.64
CA THR A 499 -22.63 -4.00 11.02
C THR A 499 -23.53 -5.19 11.34
N SER A 500 -23.95 -5.34 12.60
CA SER A 500 -24.89 -6.38 13.06
C SER A 500 -24.50 -7.82 12.71
N PRO A 501 -23.35 -8.33 13.18
CA PRO A 501 -22.33 -7.70 14.04
C PRO A 501 -21.28 -6.89 13.26
N THR A 502 -20.61 -5.95 13.94
CA THR A 502 -19.41 -5.28 13.42
C THR A 502 -18.19 -6.12 13.77
N PHE A 503 -17.45 -6.58 12.76
CA PHE A 503 -16.18 -7.28 12.98
C PHE A 503 -15.04 -6.27 12.98
N THR A 504 -14.02 -6.50 13.81
CA THR A 504 -12.74 -5.82 13.64
C THR A 504 -12.15 -6.21 12.30
N THR A 505 -12.08 -7.52 12.03
CA THR A 505 -11.56 -8.05 10.77
C THR A 505 -12.54 -9.04 10.18
N THR A 506 -12.98 -8.86 8.93
CA THR A 506 -13.63 -9.97 8.22
C THR A 506 -12.53 -10.81 7.58
N THR A 507 -12.52 -12.12 7.86
CA THR A 507 -11.48 -13.03 7.37
C THR A 507 -11.89 -13.73 6.06
N SER A 508 -13.19 -13.95 5.86
CA SER A 508 -13.73 -14.63 4.68
C SER A 508 -15.19 -14.27 4.45
N LEU A 509 -15.60 -14.23 3.18
CA LEU A 509 -16.99 -14.02 2.78
C LEU A 509 -17.33 -14.81 1.52
N ASP A 510 -18.62 -15.16 1.37
CA ASP A 510 -19.12 -15.86 0.18
C ASP A 510 -20.58 -15.48 -0.08
N PHE A 511 -21.05 -15.72 -1.30
CA PHE A 511 -22.44 -15.54 -1.71
C PHE A 511 -22.95 -16.81 -2.39
N ALA A 512 -24.26 -17.05 -2.33
CA ALA A 512 -24.87 -18.15 -3.06
C ALA A 512 -24.94 -17.85 -4.56
N GLU A 513 -24.26 -18.63 -5.40
CA GLU A 513 -24.14 -18.36 -6.85
C GLU A 513 -25.50 -18.18 -7.57
N ALA A 514 -26.46 -19.05 -7.27
CA ALA A 514 -27.81 -19.02 -7.86
C ALA A 514 -28.76 -18.06 -7.12
N ASN A 515 -28.36 -17.53 -5.96
CA ASN A 515 -29.11 -16.55 -5.19
C ASN A 515 -28.20 -15.48 -4.56
N PRO A 516 -27.59 -14.57 -5.37
CA PRO A 516 -26.53 -13.67 -4.90
C PRO A 516 -26.95 -12.61 -3.89
N ASP A 517 -28.24 -12.51 -3.58
CA ASP A 517 -28.73 -11.71 -2.46
C ASP A 517 -28.41 -12.37 -1.10
N THR A 518 -28.19 -13.69 -1.10
CA THR A 518 -27.74 -14.44 0.09
C THR A 518 -26.22 -14.39 0.20
N VAL A 519 -25.74 -13.73 1.25
CA VAL A 519 -24.31 -13.53 1.53
C VAL A 519 -24.00 -13.96 2.96
N VAL A 520 -22.82 -14.53 3.17
CA VAL A 520 -22.28 -14.88 4.49
C VAL A 520 -20.90 -14.26 4.66
N ARG A 521 -20.57 -13.88 5.89
CA ARG A 521 -19.22 -13.43 6.26
C ARG A 521 -18.85 -13.95 7.64
N VAL A 522 -17.56 -14.19 7.86
CA VAL A 522 -16.98 -14.56 9.15
C VAL A 522 -15.81 -13.65 9.48
N GLY A 523 -15.55 -13.45 10.76
CA GLY A 523 -14.52 -12.50 11.18
C GLY A 523 -14.21 -12.53 12.66
N ASP A 524 -13.28 -11.67 13.04
CA ASP A 524 -12.72 -11.54 14.37
C ASP A 524 -13.36 -10.36 15.12
N LEU A 525 -13.68 -10.59 16.39
CA LEU A 525 -14.12 -9.61 17.38
C LEU A 525 -13.92 -10.23 18.78
N ASP A 526 -13.95 -9.42 19.85
CA ASP A 526 -13.66 -9.92 21.20
C ASP A 526 -14.65 -10.97 21.72
N SER A 527 -15.90 -10.88 21.28
CA SER A 527 -16.97 -11.80 21.67
C SER A 527 -17.99 -11.94 20.56
N GLY A 528 -18.43 -13.17 20.28
CA GLY A 528 -19.31 -13.47 19.14
C GLY A 528 -20.66 -12.74 19.11
N PRO A 529 -21.43 -12.91 18.01
CA PRO A 529 -21.22 -13.93 16.98
C PRO A 529 -20.11 -13.55 15.99
N HIS A 530 -19.29 -14.53 15.59
CA HIS A 530 -18.19 -14.40 14.61
C HIS A 530 -18.64 -14.69 13.17
N ILE A 531 -19.95 -14.86 12.95
CA ILE A 531 -20.57 -15.12 11.65
C ILE A 531 -21.83 -14.27 11.47
N ALA A 532 -22.02 -13.76 10.25
CA ALA A 532 -23.16 -12.95 9.87
C ALA A 532 -23.69 -13.34 8.49
N PHE A 533 -24.99 -13.14 8.30
CA PHE A 533 -25.68 -13.42 7.05
C PHE A 533 -26.42 -12.18 6.55
N SER A 534 -26.59 -12.09 5.25
CA SER A 534 -27.43 -11.12 4.56
C SER A 534 -28.30 -11.85 3.55
N THR A 535 -29.51 -11.35 3.32
CA THR A 535 -30.45 -11.82 2.30
C THR A 535 -30.87 -10.70 1.35
N ASP A 536 -30.12 -9.61 1.33
CA ASP A 536 -30.37 -8.40 0.52
C ASP A 536 -29.07 -7.89 -0.12
N ASN A 537 -28.20 -8.83 -0.52
CA ASN A 537 -26.96 -8.57 -1.21
C ASN A 537 -25.97 -7.75 -0.37
N GLY A 538 -25.87 -8.08 0.92
CA GLY A 538 -24.94 -7.48 1.89
C GLY A 538 -25.29 -6.06 2.31
N ALA A 539 -26.51 -5.58 2.03
CA ALA A 539 -26.94 -4.24 2.43
C ALA A 539 -27.25 -4.18 3.92
N ASN A 540 -27.92 -5.21 4.45
CA ASN A 540 -28.17 -5.40 5.88
C ASN A 540 -27.74 -6.80 6.30
N TRP A 541 -27.37 -6.94 7.57
CA TRP A 541 -26.86 -8.18 8.14
C TRP A 541 -27.57 -8.54 9.44
N PHE A 542 -27.55 -9.84 9.75
CA PHE A 542 -27.93 -10.38 11.04
C PHE A 542 -26.95 -11.48 11.45
N GLY A 543 -26.65 -11.55 12.75
CA GLY A 543 -25.72 -12.54 13.31
C GLY A 543 -26.30 -13.96 13.33
N GLY A 544 -25.45 -14.95 13.11
CA GLY A 544 -25.74 -16.35 13.43
C GLY A 544 -25.45 -16.68 14.91
N THR A 545 -25.31 -17.96 15.24
CA THR A 545 -24.76 -18.42 16.52
C THR A 545 -23.36 -18.98 16.34
N ASP A 546 -22.52 -18.90 17.37
CA ASP A 546 -21.21 -19.54 17.37
C ASP A 546 -21.30 -20.99 17.88
N PRO A 547 -20.72 -21.96 17.16
CA PRO A 547 -20.35 -23.25 17.73
C PRO A 547 -19.45 -23.09 18.97
N SER A 548 -19.48 -24.06 19.88
CA SER A 548 -18.59 -24.06 21.03
C SER A 548 -17.11 -24.12 20.60
N GLY A 549 -16.29 -23.25 21.19
CA GLY A 549 -14.84 -23.20 20.96
C GLY A 549 -14.39 -22.29 19.82
N VAL A 550 -15.31 -21.56 19.16
CA VAL A 550 -14.91 -20.53 18.19
C VAL A 550 -14.09 -19.43 18.88
N SER A 551 -12.99 -19.07 18.25
CA SER A 551 -12.10 -17.99 18.70
C SER A 551 -11.72 -17.02 17.59
N GLY A 552 -12.38 -17.07 16.43
CA GLY A 552 -12.08 -16.22 15.27
C GLY A 552 -12.73 -16.73 13.98
N GLY A 553 -12.63 -15.91 12.94
CA GLY A 553 -13.43 -16.05 11.72
C GLY A 553 -13.09 -17.27 10.86
N GLY A 554 -11.83 -17.52 10.54
CA GLY A 554 -11.44 -18.62 9.62
C GLY A 554 -12.03 -18.45 8.21
N THR A 555 -12.52 -19.53 7.59
CA THR A 555 -13.10 -19.50 6.22
C THR A 555 -14.53 -20.03 6.17
N VAL A 556 -15.37 -19.49 5.28
CA VAL A 556 -16.79 -19.84 5.15
C VAL A 556 -17.19 -20.03 3.69
N ALA A 557 -18.12 -20.95 3.43
CA ALA A 557 -18.66 -21.22 2.11
C ALA A 557 -20.19 -21.30 2.14
N ALA A 558 -20.85 -20.67 1.17
CA ALA A 558 -22.29 -20.71 0.96
C ALA A 558 -22.63 -21.73 -0.13
N ALA A 559 -23.62 -22.59 0.10
CA ALA A 559 -24.15 -23.44 -0.98
C ALA A 559 -24.66 -22.58 -2.14
N ALA A 560 -24.57 -23.11 -3.36
CA ALA A 560 -24.99 -22.41 -4.58
C ALA A 560 -26.42 -21.82 -4.51
N ASP A 561 -27.34 -22.44 -3.76
CA ASP A 561 -28.73 -21.99 -3.60
C ASP A 561 -28.99 -21.13 -2.34
N GLY A 562 -27.98 -20.98 -1.46
CA GLY A 562 -28.10 -20.26 -0.19
C GLY A 562 -28.80 -21.02 0.93
N SER A 563 -29.08 -22.31 0.75
CA SER A 563 -29.84 -23.12 1.72
C SER A 563 -29.02 -23.57 2.93
N ARG A 564 -27.69 -23.55 2.84
CA ARG A 564 -26.77 -24.08 3.84
C ARG A 564 -25.38 -23.47 3.71
N PHE A 565 -24.60 -23.61 4.78
CA PHE A 565 -23.27 -23.04 4.90
C PHE A 565 -22.32 -24.01 5.57
N VAL A 566 -21.05 -23.99 5.16
CA VAL A 566 -19.94 -24.69 5.81
C VAL A 566 -18.97 -23.64 6.33
N TRP A 567 -18.58 -23.77 7.59
CA TRP A 567 -17.70 -22.83 8.27
C TRP A 567 -16.54 -23.59 8.90
N SER A 568 -15.30 -23.21 8.57
CA SER A 568 -14.10 -23.62 9.27
C SER A 568 -13.59 -22.47 10.16
N PRO A 569 -14.12 -22.30 11.38
CA PRO A 569 -13.69 -21.27 12.31
C PRO A 569 -12.27 -21.50 12.84
N ALA A 570 -11.69 -20.46 13.44
CA ALA A 570 -10.57 -20.65 14.37
C ALA A 570 -11.08 -21.24 15.70
N GLY A 571 -10.23 -22.03 16.37
CA GLY A 571 -10.49 -22.57 17.72
C GLY A 571 -11.26 -23.89 17.79
N THR A 572 -12.06 -24.24 16.77
CA THR A 572 -12.81 -25.50 16.71
C THR A 572 -12.83 -26.12 15.32
N GLY A 573 -13.37 -27.33 15.18
CA GLY A 573 -13.45 -28.07 13.92
C GLY A 573 -14.47 -27.48 12.94
N VAL A 574 -14.41 -27.92 11.67
CA VAL A 574 -15.34 -27.50 10.60
C VAL A 574 -16.78 -27.86 10.98
N GLN A 575 -17.70 -26.94 10.71
CA GLN A 575 -19.12 -27.06 11.01
C GLN A 575 -19.96 -26.85 9.76
N TYR A 576 -21.19 -27.36 9.76
CA TYR A 576 -22.19 -27.03 8.76
C TYR A 576 -23.52 -26.65 9.42
N ALA A 577 -24.28 -25.80 8.72
CA ALA A 577 -25.61 -25.37 9.11
C ALA A 577 -26.57 -25.45 7.91
N THR A 578 -27.79 -25.92 8.15
CA THR A 578 -28.91 -25.71 7.21
C THR A 578 -29.67 -24.46 7.64
N GLY A 579 -29.86 -23.51 6.72
CA GLY A 579 -30.29 -22.15 7.04
C GLY A 579 -29.17 -21.28 7.62
N PHE A 580 -29.53 -20.09 8.09
CA PHE A 580 -28.59 -19.01 8.45
C PHE A 580 -27.96 -19.17 9.85
N GLY A 581 -27.28 -20.30 10.09
CA GLY A 581 -26.42 -20.49 11.26
C GLY A 581 -27.11 -20.38 12.62
N SER A 582 -28.41 -20.71 12.71
CA SER A 582 -29.12 -20.75 14.01
C SER A 582 -28.69 -21.93 14.88
N SER A 583 -28.18 -23.00 14.26
CA SER A 583 -27.56 -24.15 14.93
C SER A 583 -26.53 -24.79 14.01
N TRP A 584 -25.52 -25.43 14.60
CA TRP A 584 -24.39 -26.02 13.90
C TRP A 584 -24.21 -27.49 14.26
N ALA A 585 -23.77 -28.26 13.28
CA ALA A 585 -23.33 -29.63 13.48
C ALA A 585 -21.90 -29.79 12.94
N ALA A 586 -21.10 -30.61 13.61
CA ALA A 586 -19.72 -30.84 13.22
C ALA A 586 -19.66 -31.62 11.90
N SER A 587 -18.88 -31.11 10.96
CA SER A 587 -18.52 -31.83 9.75
C SER A 587 -17.54 -32.95 10.10
N SER A 588 -17.79 -34.16 9.62
CA SER A 588 -16.89 -35.30 9.84
C SER A 588 -15.96 -35.52 8.64
N GLY A 589 -14.76 -36.07 8.88
CA GLY A 589 -13.81 -36.45 7.81
C GLY A 589 -12.98 -35.31 7.22
N ILE A 590 -13.08 -34.09 7.77
CA ILE A 590 -12.26 -32.92 7.40
C ILE A 590 -11.51 -32.38 8.63
N PRO A 591 -10.22 -31.99 8.52
CA PRO A 591 -9.48 -31.42 9.64
C PRO A 591 -9.93 -30.02 10.03
N ALA A 592 -9.73 -29.65 11.30
CA ALA A 592 -9.90 -28.27 11.76
C ALA A 592 -8.94 -27.31 11.03
N GLY A 593 -9.40 -26.09 10.76
CA GLY A 593 -8.63 -25.07 10.04
C GLY A 593 -8.35 -25.41 8.57
N ALA A 594 -9.19 -26.26 7.95
CA ALA A 594 -9.18 -26.46 6.50
C ALA A 594 -9.79 -25.24 5.79
N VAL A 595 -9.24 -24.85 4.65
CA VAL A 595 -9.90 -23.87 3.77
C VAL A 595 -11.11 -24.54 3.15
N VAL A 596 -12.29 -23.94 3.28
CA VAL A 596 -13.56 -24.49 2.74
C VAL A 596 -14.12 -23.61 1.64
N GLU A 597 -14.66 -24.25 0.59
CA GLU A 597 -15.26 -23.60 -0.58
C GLU A 597 -16.49 -24.40 -1.04
N SER A 598 -17.39 -23.76 -1.78
CA SER A 598 -18.61 -24.41 -2.32
C SER A 598 -18.50 -24.69 -3.81
N ASP A 599 -19.18 -25.74 -4.28
CA ASP A 599 -19.48 -25.84 -5.70
C ASP A 599 -20.47 -24.74 -6.10
N ARG A 600 -20.23 -24.10 -7.24
CA ARG A 600 -21.03 -22.97 -7.70
C ARG A 600 -22.30 -23.39 -8.45
N VAL A 601 -22.56 -24.70 -8.60
CA VAL A 601 -23.74 -25.25 -9.29
C VAL A 601 -24.52 -26.21 -8.41
N ASP A 602 -23.86 -27.19 -7.78
CA ASP A 602 -24.52 -28.18 -6.94
C ASP A 602 -24.56 -27.71 -5.47
N PRO A 603 -25.74 -27.37 -4.91
CA PRO A 603 -25.86 -26.86 -3.54
C PRO A 603 -25.53 -27.88 -2.44
N ARG A 604 -25.28 -29.16 -2.80
CA ARG A 604 -24.83 -30.18 -1.86
C ARG A 604 -23.33 -30.46 -1.90
N THR A 605 -22.61 -29.90 -2.88
CA THR A 605 -21.17 -30.18 -3.02
C THR A 605 -20.34 -29.07 -2.35
N PHE A 606 -19.45 -29.48 -1.44
CA PHE A 606 -18.49 -28.61 -0.78
C PHE A 606 -17.09 -29.23 -0.85
N TYR A 607 -16.09 -28.37 -0.78
CA TYR A 607 -14.69 -28.71 -0.90
C TYR A 607 -13.91 -28.24 0.31
N GLY A 608 -12.83 -28.94 0.61
CA GLY A 608 -11.91 -28.57 1.69
C GLY A 608 -10.46 -28.82 1.28
N PHE A 609 -9.53 -28.00 1.78
CA PHE A 609 -8.10 -28.24 1.64
C PHE A 609 -7.36 -28.08 2.96
N LYS A 610 -6.51 -29.04 3.29
CA LYS A 610 -5.60 -28.96 4.43
C LYS A 610 -4.35 -29.81 4.20
N SER A 611 -3.19 -29.18 4.34
CA SER A 611 -1.87 -29.82 4.42
C SER A 611 -1.64 -30.89 3.34
N GLY A 612 -1.85 -30.52 2.08
CA GLY A 612 -1.66 -31.39 0.92
C GLY A 612 -2.78 -32.36 0.61
N LYS A 613 -3.90 -32.32 1.35
CA LYS A 613 -5.08 -33.14 1.07
C LYS A 613 -6.26 -32.28 0.66
N PHE A 614 -6.93 -32.71 -0.41
CA PHE A 614 -8.21 -32.17 -0.84
C PHE A 614 -9.34 -33.06 -0.31
N TYR A 615 -10.45 -32.46 0.08
CA TYR A 615 -11.61 -33.12 0.70
C TYR A 615 -12.88 -32.73 -0.05
N VAL A 616 -13.81 -33.66 -0.19
CA VAL A 616 -15.07 -33.43 -0.90
C VAL A 616 -16.23 -33.91 -0.04
N SER A 617 -17.26 -33.09 0.06
CA SER A 617 -18.57 -33.44 0.61
C SER A 617 -19.60 -33.37 -0.52
N THR A 618 -20.52 -34.34 -0.57
CA THR A 618 -21.66 -34.36 -1.51
C THR A 618 -23.01 -34.42 -0.81
N ASP A 619 -23.03 -34.27 0.52
CA ASP A 619 -24.22 -34.29 1.37
C ASP A 619 -24.50 -32.93 2.03
N GLY A 620 -23.88 -31.87 1.49
CA GLY A 620 -24.06 -30.49 1.93
C GLY A 620 -23.26 -30.16 3.19
N GLY A 621 -22.04 -30.70 3.30
CA GLY A 621 -21.07 -30.35 4.35
C GLY A 621 -21.10 -31.27 5.58
N ALA A 622 -21.94 -32.29 5.64
CA ALA A 622 -22.07 -33.14 6.82
C ALA A 622 -20.91 -34.16 6.92
N THR A 623 -20.56 -34.78 5.81
CA THR A 623 -19.42 -35.70 5.72
C THR A 623 -18.49 -35.29 4.57
N PHE A 624 -17.19 -35.31 4.85
CA PHE A 624 -16.13 -35.10 3.87
C PHE A 624 -15.30 -36.37 3.72
N THR A 625 -14.91 -36.67 2.49
CA THR A 625 -13.96 -37.73 2.18
C THR A 625 -12.71 -37.13 1.57
N ALA A 626 -11.54 -37.56 2.05
CA ALA A 626 -10.27 -37.19 1.42
C ALA A 626 -10.22 -37.74 -0.01
N SER A 627 -9.93 -36.86 -0.97
CA SER A 627 -9.73 -37.21 -2.36
C SER A 627 -8.48 -38.11 -2.54
N ALA A 628 -8.48 -38.88 -3.62
CA ALA A 628 -7.31 -39.62 -4.10
C ALA A 628 -6.25 -38.74 -4.79
N ALA A 629 -6.49 -37.44 -4.93
CA ALA A 629 -5.55 -36.50 -5.51
C ALA A 629 -4.20 -36.49 -4.76
N THR A 630 -3.10 -36.45 -5.52
CA THR A 630 -1.73 -36.41 -5.01
C THR A 630 -0.93 -35.30 -5.72
N GLY A 631 0.25 -34.96 -5.19
CA GLY A 631 1.11 -33.92 -5.79
C GLY A 631 0.62 -32.48 -5.56
N LEU A 632 -0.28 -32.28 -4.59
CA LEU A 632 -0.70 -30.96 -4.12
C LEU A 632 0.32 -30.39 -3.12
N PRO A 633 0.35 -29.05 -2.93
CA PRO A 633 1.24 -28.42 -1.94
C PRO A 633 1.04 -28.94 -0.52
N SER A 634 2.12 -29.25 0.20
CA SER A 634 2.02 -29.81 1.56
C SER A 634 1.65 -28.78 2.63
N GLY A 635 1.88 -27.48 2.38
CA GLY A 635 1.53 -26.38 3.28
C GLY A 635 0.10 -25.86 3.07
N ASP A 636 -0.32 -24.95 3.94
CA ASP A 636 -1.68 -24.39 3.94
C ASP A 636 -1.81 -23.02 3.24
N SER A 637 -0.70 -22.49 2.70
CA SER A 637 -0.68 -21.30 1.82
C SER A 637 -1.24 -21.67 0.44
N VAL A 638 -2.53 -21.96 0.40
CA VAL A 638 -3.28 -22.40 -0.77
C VAL A 638 -4.60 -21.62 -0.84
N ARG A 639 -4.99 -21.26 -2.06
CA ARG A 639 -6.29 -20.69 -2.42
C ARG A 639 -6.86 -21.52 -3.55
N PHE A 640 -8.10 -21.93 -3.45
CA PHE A 640 -8.75 -22.67 -4.51
C PHE A 640 -10.18 -22.19 -4.68
N LYS A 641 -10.73 -22.24 -5.89
CA LYS A 641 -12.10 -21.81 -6.18
C LYS A 641 -12.76 -22.74 -7.20
N ALA A 642 -14.06 -22.98 -7.04
CA ALA A 642 -14.87 -23.68 -8.04
C ALA A 642 -15.39 -22.69 -9.10
N LEU A 643 -15.46 -23.13 -10.35
CA LEU A 643 -15.86 -22.30 -11.48
C LEU A 643 -17.38 -22.04 -11.49
N PRO A 644 -17.83 -20.77 -11.56
CA PRO A 644 -19.24 -20.47 -11.78
C PRO A 644 -19.81 -21.18 -13.03
N GLY A 645 -20.98 -21.79 -12.89
CA GLY A 645 -21.70 -22.43 -14.01
C GLY A 645 -21.17 -23.81 -14.45
N THR A 646 -20.07 -24.33 -13.88
CA THR A 646 -19.57 -25.69 -14.18
C THR A 646 -19.32 -26.48 -12.90
N ARG A 647 -20.15 -27.50 -12.64
CA ARG A 647 -20.00 -28.39 -11.49
C ARG A 647 -18.66 -29.12 -11.53
N GLY A 648 -17.94 -29.15 -10.41
CA GLY A 648 -16.73 -29.95 -10.23
C GLY A 648 -15.47 -29.43 -10.96
N ASP A 649 -15.56 -28.28 -11.63
CA ASP A 649 -14.39 -27.59 -12.20
C ASP A 649 -13.76 -26.71 -11.11
N VAL A 650 -12.58 -27.09 -10.64
CA VAL A 650 -11.91 -26.51 -9.46
C VAL A 650 -10.48 -26.15 -9.81
N TRP A 651 -10.09 -24.92 -9.49
CA TRP A 651 -8.73 -24.44 -9.65
C TRP A 651 -8.08 -24.21 -8.29
N LEU A 652 -6.80 -24.59 -8.14
CA LEU A 652 -6.04 -24.49 -6.90
C LEU A 652 -4.69 -23.83 -7.17
N ALA A 653 -4.43 -22.72 -6.50
CA ALA A 653 -3.16 -21.99 -6.50
C ALA A 653 -2.51 -22.09 -5.12
N GLY A 654 -1.18 -22.18 -5.08
CA GLY A 654 -0.43 -22.05 -3.83
C GLY A 654 0.80 -22.92 -3.76
N GLY A 655 1.43 -22.89 -2.60
CA GLY A 655 2.65 -23.64 -2.31
C GLY A 655 3.73 -22.83 -1.65
N ALA A 656 4.96 -23.35 -1.73
CA ALA A 656 6.13 -22.74 -1.12
C ALA A 656 7.36 -22.94 -2.02
N ALA A 657 8.34 -22.05 -1.91
CA ALA A 657 9.54 -22.07 -2.75
C ALA A 657 10.41 -23.33 -2.55
N ASP A 658 10.34 -23.96 -1.37
CA ASP A 658 11.03 -25.19 -1.00
C ASP A 658 10.19 -26.47 -1.23
N GLY A 659 9.01 -26.33 -1.85
CA GLY A 659 8.07 -27.43 -2.10
C GLY A 659 7.34 -27.33 -3.43
N ALA A 660 6.21 -28.04 -3.53
CA ALA A 660 5.33 -27.90 -4.69
C ALA A 660 4.68 -26.50 -4.68
N TYR A 661 4.81 -25.78 -5.78
CA TYR A 661 4.26 -24.44 -5.99
C TYR A 661 3.75 -24.31 -7.42
N GLY A 662 2.58 -23.72 -7.64
CA GLY A 662 2.03 -23.53 -8.97
C GLY A 662 0.51 -23.38 -8.99
N LEU A 663 -0.07 -23.75 -10.14
CA LEU A 663 -1.51 -23.75 -10.37
C LEU A 663 -1.94 -25.16 -10.82
N TRP A 664 -3.03 -25.66 -10.24
CA TRP A 664 -3.61 -26.96 -10.53
C TRP A 664 -5.07 -26.80 -10.94
N HIS A 665 -5.52 -27.72 -11.78
CA HIS A 665 -6.89 -27.75 -12.30
C HIS A 665 -7.48 -29.15 -12.19
N SER A 666 -8.70 -29.22 -11.67
CA SER A 666 -9.55 -30.41 -11.59
C SER A 666 -10.82 -30.16 -12.41
N THR A 667 -11.31 -31.21 -13.08
CA THR A 667 -12.61 -31.19 -13.80
C THR A 667 -13.57 -32.28 -13.30
N ASP A 668 -13.19 -32.99 -12.25
CA ASP A 668 -13.86 -34.18 -11.73
C ASP A 668 -14.23 -34.04 -10.23
N GLY A 669 -14.45 -32.81 -9.78
CA GLY A 669 -14.81 -32.51 -8.39
C GLY A 669 -13.66 -32.70 -7.39
N GLY A 670 -12.42 -32.62 -7.87
CA GLY A 670 -11.21 -32.72 -7.07
C GLY A 670 -10.74 -34.16 -6.87
N THR A 671 -11.28 -35.13 -7.60
CA THR A 671 -10.83 -36.53 -7.58
C THR A 671 -9.39 -36.63 -8.08
N SER A 672 -9.04 -35.83 -9.09
CA SER A 672 -7.68 -35.68 -9.59
C SER A 672 -7.38 -34.22 -9.97
N PHE A 673 -6.11 -33.83 -9.86
CA PHE A 673 -5.65 -32.49 -10.25
C PHE A 673 -4.49 -32.60 -11.23
N THR A 674 -4.51 -31.76 -12.26
CA THR A 674 -3.38 -31.60 -13.18
C THR A 674 -2.67 -30.29 -12.88
N ARG A 675 -1.37 -30.35 -12.58
CA ARG A 675 -0.54 -29.14 -12.45
C ARG A 675 -0.31 -28.54 -13.83
N LEU A 676 -0.51 -27.24 -13.98
CA LEU A 676 -0.21 -26.51 -15.21
C LEU A 676 1.31 -26.36 -15.35
N ALA A 677 1.87 -26.90 -16.45
CA ALA A 677 3.31 -26.88 -16.70
C ALA A 677 3.85 -25.49 -17.09
N ASN A 678 2.97 -24.60 -17.56
CA ASN A 678 3.28 -23.24 -18.01
C ASN A 678 3.17 -22.18 -16.90
N VAL A 679 2.96 -22.59 -15.64
CA VAL A 679 2.90 -21.69 -14.47
C VAL A 679 3.98 -22.12 -13.47
N ASP A 680 4.90 -21.20 -13.15
CA ASP A 680 6.01 -21.49 -12.25
C ASP A 680 5.51 -21.54 -10.80
N GLN A 681 4.80 -20.48 -10.39
CA GLN A 681 4.25 -20.28 -9.05
C GLN A 681 2.90 -19.57 -9.19
N ALA A 682 1.91 -19.86 -8.35
CA ALA A 682 0.67 -19.09 -8.28
C ALA A 682 0.17 -19.07 -6.85
N ASP A 683 -0.44 -17.97 -6.44
CA ASP A 683 -0.82 -17.70 -5.04
C ASP A 683 -2.34 -17.57 -4.90
N THR A 684 -2.99 -17.01 -5.92
CA THR A 684 -4.44 -16.80 -5.97
C THR A 684 -4.99 -17.21 -7.33
N ILE A 685 -6.27 -17.58 -7.39
CA ILE A 685 -6.98 -17.83 -8.65
C ILE A 685 -8.42 -17.33 -8.52
N GLY A 686 -8.91 -16.65 -9.55
CA GLY A 686 -10.25 -16.10 -9.62
C GLY A 686 -10.78 -16.05 -11.05
N PHE A 687 -12.09 -15.80 -11.17
CA PHE A 687 -12.80 -15.91 -12.44
C PHE A 687 -13.59 -14.63 -12.71
N GLY A 688 -13.67 -14.24 -13.98
CA GLY A 688 -14.52 -13.15 -14.43
C GLY A 688 -15.28 -13.52 -15.70
N LYS A 689 -16.04 -12.56 -16.22
CA LYS A 689 -16.78 -12.73 -17.47
C LYS A 689 -15.89 -13.30 -18.58
N ALA A 690 -16.42 -14.22 -19.38
CA ALA A 690 -15.72 -14.76 -20.53
C ALA A 690 -15.37 -13.65 -21.53
N ALA A 691 -14.25 -13.80 -22.22
CA ALA A 691 -13.94 -12.92 -23.35
C ALA A 691 -15.00 -13.03 -24.44
N PRO A 692 -15.28 -11.95 -25.18
CA PRO A 692 -16.09 -12.01 -26.39
C PRO A 692 -15.73 -13.20 -27.28
N GLY A 693 -16.68 -14.11 -27.51
CA GLY A 693 -16.49 -15.32 -28.32
C GLY A 693 -15.86 -16.52 -27.59
N ALA A 694 -15.36 -16.35 -26.36
CA ALA A 694 -14.90 -17.46 -25.53
C ALA A 694 -16.08 -18.17 -24.83
N SER A 695 -15.96 -19.49 -24.68
CA SER A 695 -16.95 -20.33 -23.99
C SER A 695 -16.61 -20.62 -22.52
N TYR A 696 -15.46 -20.11 -22.05
CA TYR A 696 -14.95 -20.32 -20.71
C TYR A 696 -14.67 -18.98 -20.04
N GLN A 697 -14.92 -18.88 -18.72
CA GLN A 697 -14.68 -17.67 -17.94
C GLN A 697 -13.20 -17.26 -18.03
N THR A 698 -12.97 -15.95 -17.97
CA THR A 698 -11.61 -15.43 -17.93
C THR A 698 -10.99 -15.78 -16.57
N LEU A 699 -9.78 -16.35 -16.58
CA LEU A 699 -9.00 -16.68 -15.39
C LEU A 699 -8.10 -15.51 -15.02
N TYR A 700 -7.96 -15.22 -13.73
CA TYR A 700 -7.02 -14.24 -13.19
C TYR A 700 -6.21 -14.83 -12.03
N THR A 701 -4.91 -14.56 -11.98
CA THR A 701 -4.02 -15.10 -10.94
C THR A 701 -2.91 -14.11 -10.59
N SER A 702 -2.57 -13.99 -9.30
CA SER A 702 -1.25 -13.49 -8.87
C SER A 702 -0.26 -14.65 -8.91
N ALA A 703 0.77 -14.53 -9.75
CA ALA A 703 1.60 -15.67 -10.12
C ALA A 703 3.01 -15.25 -10.55
N LYS A 704 3.87 -16.27 -10.71
CA LYS A 704 5.12 -16.21 -11.49
C LYS A 704 4.95 -17.08 -12.72
N ILE A 705 5.07 -16.48 -13.90
CA ILE A 705 4.92 -17.16 -15.19
C ILE A 705 6.06 -16.74 -16.10
N GLY A 706 6.80 -17.71 -16.63
CA GLY A 706 7.97 -17.43 -17.47
C GLY A 706 9.06 -16.65 -16.72
N GLY A 707 9.18 -16.87 -15.42
CA GLY A 707 10.11 -16.16 -14.54
C GLY A 707 9.67 -14.76 -14.10
N VAL A 708 8.54 -14.24 -14.59
CA VAL A 708 8.04 -12.90 -14.27
C VAL A 708 6.92 -12.97 -13.23
N ARG A 709 7.06 -12.25 -12.13
CA ARG A 709 6.02 -12.08 -11.09
C ARG A 709 5.02 -11.00 -11.52
N GLY A 710 3.74 -11.20 -11.22
CA GLY A 710 2.70 -10.21 -11.50
C GLY A 710 1.29 -10.77 -11.49
N ILE A 711 0.36 -9.99 -12.03
CA ILE A 711 -1.03 -10.36 -12.23
C ILE A 711 -1.23 -10.80 -13.68
N PHE A 712 -1.79 -11.99 -13.87
CA PHE A 712 -1.96 -12.61 -15.17
C PHE A 712 -3.41 -12.94 -15.46
N ARG A 713 -3.75 -12.87 -16.75
CA ARG A 713 -5.06 -13.21 -17.31
C ARG A 713 -4.92 -14.36 -18.32
N SER A 714 -5.87 -15.30 -18.31
CA SER A 714 -6.05 -16.29 -19.38
C SER A 714 -7.49 -16.31 -19.87
N THR A 715 -7.66 -16.36 -21.19
CA THR A 715 -8.97 -16.43 -21.87
C THR A 715 -9.18 -17.75 -22.61
N ASP A 716 -8.27 -18.72 -22.43
CA ASP A 716 -8.21 -20.00 -23.13
C ASP A 716 -7.98 -21.17 -22.15
N ARG A 717 -8.58 -21.05 -20.96
CA ARG A 717 -8.57 -22.06 -19.90
C ARG A 717 -7.14 -22.40 -19.40
N GLY A 718 -6.30 -21.37 -19.26
CA GLY A 718 -4.94 -21.51 -18.72
C GLY A 718 -3.91 -22.03 -19.72
N SER A 719 -4.27 -22.16 -21.00
CA SER A 719 -3.34 -22.60 -22.05
C SER A 719 -2.28 -21.54 -22.32
N THR A 720 -2.68 -20.27 -22.36
CA THR A 720 -1.79 -19.11 -22.44
C THR A 720 -2.13 -18.08 -21.38
N TRP A 721 -1.13 -17.26 -21.02
CA TRP A 721 -1.24 -16.24 -19.99
C TRP A 721 -0.65 -14.92 -20.48
N THR A 722 -1.36 -13.84 -20.17
CA THR A 722 -0.96 -12.47 -20.48
C THR A 722 -0.75 -11.73 -19.17
N ARG A 723 0.41 -11.08 -18.99
CA ARG A 723 0.63 -10.18 -17.84
C ARG A 723 -0.18 -8.91 -18.06
N ILE A 724 -1.02 -8.56 -17.09
CA ILE A 724 -1.93 -7.41 -17.16
C ILE A 724 -1.54 -6.26 -16.23
N ASN A 725 -0.67 -6.50 -15.24
CA ASN A 725 0.02 -5.42 -14.52
C ASN A 725 1.39 -5.12 -15.17
N ASP A 726 2.08 -4.10 -14.67
CA ASP A 726 3.44 -3.73 -15.05
C ASP A 726 4.34 -3.57 -13.82
N ASP A 727 5.58 -3.10 -14.03
CA ASP A 727 6.57 -2.97 -12.96
C ASP A 727 6.34 -1.74 -12.07
N ALA A 728 5.52 -0.76 -12.52
CA ALA A 728 5.09 0.37 -11.71
C ALA A 728 3.89 0.00 -10.81
N HIS A 729 3.19 -1.09 -11.13
CA HIS A 729 1.95 -1.53 -10.48
C HIS A 729 2.09 -2.97 -9.95
N GLN A 730 2.74 -3.15 -8.79
CA GLN A 730 3.03 -4.46 -8.20
C GLN A 730 2.46 -4.68 -6.80
N TRP A 731 2.45 -3.65 -5.95
CA TRP A 731 1.78 -3.60 -4.64
C TRP A 731 2.24 -4.66 -3.62
N GLY A 732 3.51 -5.08 -3.67
CA GLY A 732 4.10 -6.02 -2.71
C GLY A 732 3.43 -7.39 -2.75
N TRP A 733 2.90 -7.84 -1.61
CA TRP A 733 2.25 -9.14 -1.48
C TRP A 733 0.76 -9.07 -1.88
N THR A 734 0.41 -9.75 -2.97
CA THR A 734 -0.94 -9.81 -3.56
C THR A 734 -1.58 -11.20 -3.47
N GLY A 735 -1.23 -11.96 -2.43
CA GLY A 735 -1.50 -13.39 -2.31
C GLY A 735 -2.78 -13.77 -1.56
N ALA A 736 -3.57 -12.81 -1.06
CA ALA A 736 -4.74 -13.13 -0.23
C ALA A 736 -5.95 -13.57 -1.07
N ALA A 737 -6.39 -12.73 -2.01
CA ALA A 737 -7.60 -12.93 -2.79
C ALA A 737 -7.53 -12.26 -4.17
N ILE A 738 -8.18 -12.87 -5.16
CA ILE A 738 -8.37 -12.30 -6.49
C ILE A 738 -9.73 -12.77 -7.03
N THR A 739 -10.46 -11.88 -7.71
CA THR A 739 -11.66 -12.26 -8.45
C THR A 739 -11.82 -11.38 -9.68
N GLY A 740 -12.29 -11.95 -10.78
CA GLY A 740 -12.77 -11.15 -11.90
C GLY A 740 -14.19 -10.64 -11.62
N ASP A 741 -14.68 -9.74 -12.47
CA ASP A 741 -16.09 -9.34 -12.44
C ASP A 741 -16.91 -10.26 -13.37
N PRO A 742 -17.97 -10.93 -12.90
CA PRO A 742 -18.82 -11.77 -13.76
C PRO A 742 -19.66 -10.97 -14.77
N ARG A 743 -19.83 -9.66 -14.58
CA ARG A 743 -20.65 -8.76 -15.41
C ARG A 743 -19.80 -7.91 -16.36
N VAL A 744 -18.56 -7.60 -16.00
CA VAL A 744 -17.64 -6.75 -16.76
C VAL A 744 -16.45 -7.56 -17.26
N TRP A 745 -16.30 -7.67 -18.58
CA TRP A 745 -15.17 -8.39 -19.15
C TRP A 745 -13.86 -7.61 -18.96
N GLY A 746 -12.77 -8.32 -18.67
CA GLY A 746 -11.46 -7.74 -18.43
C GLY A 746 -11.24 -7.16 -17.05
N ARG A 747 -12.30 -6.87 -16.28
CA ARG A 747 -12.18 -6.36 -14.92
C ARG A 747 -11.66 -7.44 -13.96
N VAL A 748 -10.69 -7.06 -13.15
CA VAL A 748 -10.14 -7.86 -12.05
C VAL A 748 -10.05 -7.03 -10.78
N TYR A 749 -10.30 -7.66 -9.64
CA TYR A 749 -10.11 -7.13 -8.29
C TYR A 749 -9.01 -7.93 -7.60
N VAL A 750 -8.01 -7.24 -7.05
CA VAL A 750 -6.78 -7.81 -6.51
C VAL A 750 -6.62 -7.35 -5.06
N SER A 751 -6.41 -8.31 -4.15
CA SER A 751 -6.05 -8.02 -2.77
C SER A 751 -4.64 -7.45 -2.68
N THR A 752 -4.42 -6.52 -1.76
CA THR A 752 -3.08 -6.12 -1.32
C THR A 752 -3.04 -6.16 0.21
N ASN A 753 -1.84 -6.09 0.78
CA ASN A 753 -1.64 -5.94 2.22
C ASN A 753 -1.04 -4.56 2.50
N GLY A 754 -1.91 -3.54 2.61
CA GLY A 754 -1.50 -2.15 2.86
C GLY A 754 -1.74 -1.18 1.70
N ARG A 755 -2.27 -1.63 0.55
CA ARG A 755 -2.63 -0.76 -0.59
C ARG A 755 -4.10 -0.85 -0.96
N GLY A 756 -4.93 -1.37 -0.07
CA GLY A 756 -6.35 -1.58 -0.26
C GLY A 756 -6.72 -2.52 -1.40
N VAL A 757 -7.94 -2.37 -1.91
CA VAL A 757 -8.43 -3.17 -3.04
C VAL A 757 -8.05 -2.48 -4.34
N ILE A 758 -7.24 -3.13 -5.16
CA ILE A 758 -6.90 -2.66 -6.51
C ILE A 758 -7.87 -3.29 -7.51
N TYR A 759 -8.45 -2.49 -8.41
CA TYR A 759 -9.15 -3.01 -9.58
C TYR A 759 -8.51 -2.53 -10.88
N GLY A 760 -8.47 -3.43 -11.87
CA GLY A 760 -7.91 -3.18 -13.18
C GLY A 760 -8.96 -3.40 -14.26
N ASP A 761 -9.07 -2.48 -15.21
CA ASP A 761 -9.96 -2.57 -16.36
C ASP A 761 -9.16 -2.64 -17.67
N THR A 762 -9.59 -3.52 -18.59
CA THR A 762 -8.99 -3.63 -19.92
C THR A 762 -9.64 -2.69 -20.92
N SER A 763 -8.83 -2.13 -21.82
CA SER A 763 -9.28 -1.45 -23.04
C SER A 763 -9.31 -2.37 -24.27
N ASP A 764 -8.91 -3.65 -24.12
CA ASP A 764 -9.06 -4.65 -25.16
C ASP A 764 -10.53 -4.77 -25.60
N THR A 765 -10.81 -5.37 -26.77
CA THR A 765 -12.18 -5.65 -27.24
C THR A 765 -12.47 -7.15 -27.36
N GLY A 766 -11.53 -8.00 -26.94
CA GLY A 766 -11.78 -9.42 -26.71
C GLY A 766 -11.75 -10.34 -27.91
N GLY A 767 -11.23 -9.90 -29.06
CA GLY A 767 -11.03 -10.77 -30.22
C GLY A 767 -9.92 -11.80 -29.98
N GLY A 768 -10.28 -12.99 -29.49
CA GLY A 768 -9.36 -14.12 -29.36
C GLY A 768 -9.35 -15.00 -30.61
N GLY A 769 -8.15 -15.27 -31.15
CA GLY A 769 -7.95 -16.37 -32.11
C GLY A 769 -6.64 -16.37 -32.88
N GLY A 770 -5.63 -17.08 -32.35
CA GLY A 770 -4.62 -17.80 -33.15
C GLY A 770 -3.35 -17.03 -33.51
N GLY A 771 -2.20 -17.64 -33.22
CA GLY A 771 -0.87 -17.07 -33.42
C GLY A 771 -0.64 -16.48 -34.81
N GLY A 772 -0.09 -15.27 -34.80
CA GLY A 772 0.49 -14.60 -35.95
C GLY A 772 1.66 -13.79 -35.45
N ASP A 773 2.82 -14.08 -36.01
CA ASP A 773 4.12 -13.46 -35.77
C ASP A 773 4.05 -11.91 -35.79
N GLY A 774 5.01 -11.28 -35.10
CA GLY A 774 5.02 -9.84 -34.84
C GLY A 774 4.78 -8.97 -36.08
N GLY A 775 3.82 -8.05 -35.96
CA GLY A 775 3.57 -6.97 -36.92
C GLY A 775 2.75 -5.87 -36.26
N GLY A 776 3.30 -4.66 -36.21
CA GLY A 776 2.73 -3.49 -35.55
C GLY A 776 1.29 -3.17 -35.98
N GLY A 777 0.54 -2.58 -35.04
CA GLY A 777 -0.89 -2.33 -35.17
C GLY A 777 -1.27 -1.44 -36.35
N THR A 778 -2.42 -1.77 -36.96
CA THR A 778 -3.20 -0.88 -37.81
C THR A 778 -4.69 -1.16 -37.60
N GLY A 779 -5.30 -0.53 -36.58
CA GLY A 779 -6.67 -0.04 -36.79
C GLY A 779 -6.62 1.02 -37.91
N PRO A 780 -7.66 1.18 -38.74
CA PRO A 780 -7.61 2.11 -39.86
C PRO A 780 -7.28 3.53 -39.38
N THR A 781 -6.18 4.11 -39.87
CA THR A 781 -5.84 5.51 -39.63
C THR A 781 -6.86 6.40 -40.35
N PRO A 782 -7.64 7.22 -39.65
CA PRO A 782 -8.61 8.07 -40.34
C PRO A 782 -7.90 9.14 -41.18
N SER A 783 -8.38 9.30 -42.40
CA SER A 783 -8.01 10.36 -43.33
C SER A 783 -9.17 11.35 -43.47
N GLY A 784 -8.92 12.66 -43.32
CA GLY A 784 -9.96 13.68 -43.46
C GLY A 784 -9.38 15.10 -43.44
N ALA A 785 -10.21 16.09 -43.79
CA ALA A 785 -9.80 17.49 -43.73
C ALA A 785 -9.47 17.88 -42.29
N CYS A 786 -8.29 18.45 -42.08
CA CYS A 786 -7.76 18.77 -40.75
C CYS A 786 -7.05 20.13 -40.75
N THR A 787 -7.05 20.76 -39.58
CA THR A 787 -6.24 21.95 -39.28
C THR A 787 -5.38 21.69 -38.04
N VAL A 788 -4.12 22.10 -38.07
CA VAL A 788 -3.17 21.97 -36.96
C VAL A 788 -2.69 23.35 -36.51
N ALA A 789 -2.77 23.61 -35.21
CA ALA A 789 -2.08 24.73 -34.57
C ALA A 789 -0.90 24.20 -33.76
N TYR A 790 0.31 24.75 -34.03
CA TYR A 790 1.55 24.38 -33.35
C TYR A 790 2.12 25.60 -32.61
N THR A 791 2.14 25.54 -31.28
CA THR A 791 2.54 26.66 -30.43
C THR A 791 3.70 26.24 -29.54
N VAL A 792 4.86 26.88 -29.69
CA VAL A 792 5.93 26.81 -28.69
C VAL A 792 5.47 27.64 -27.50
N THR A 793 5.18 26.98 -26.37
CA THR A 793 4.62 27.60 -25.16
C THR A 793 5.70 28.08 -24.21
N ASN A 794 6.87 27.42 -24.21
CA ASN A 794 8.04 27.83 -23.44
C ASN A 794 9.34 27.45 -24.19
N GLN A 795 10.42 28.22 -24.02
CA GLN A 795 11.71 27.92 -24.64
C GLN A 795 12.88 28.35 -23.75
N TRP A 796 13.90 27.51 -23.65
CA TRP A 796 15.14 27.75 -22.90
C TRP A 796 16.37 27.30 -23.71
N THR A 797 17.57 27.54 -23.20
CA THR A 797 18.81 27.10 -23.84
C THR A 797 18.83 25.58 -23.96
N GLY A 798 18.81 25.07 -25.19
CA GLY A 798 18.87 23.64 -25.46
C GLY A 798 17.54 22.89 -25.43
N GLY A 799 16.43 23.54 -25.04
CA GLY A 799 15.12 22.89 -24.97
C GLY A 799 13.92 23.82 -25.15
N PHE A 800 12.75 23.22 -25.35
CA PHE A 800 11.49 23.92 -25.53
C PHE A 800 10.29 23.04 -25.15
N GLN A 801 9.15 23.67 -24.95
CA GLN A 801 7.85 23.04 -24.76
C GLN A 801 6.92 23.50 -25.89
N ALA A 802 6.16 22.58 -26.47
CA ALA A 802 5.19 22.89 -27.51
C ALA A 802 3.86 22.17 -27.30
N ASP A 803 2.77 22.88 -27.61
CA ASP A 803 1.42 22.35 -27.66
C ASP A 803 0.96 22.24 -29.12
N VAL A 804 0.30 21.13 -29.44
CA VAL A 804 -0.26 20.82 -30.75
C VAL A 804 -1.76 20.60 -30.61
N ARG A 805 -2.56 21.40 -31.32
CA ARG A 805 -4.01 21.24 -31.41
C ARG A 805 -4.38 20.79 -32.82
N LEU A 806 -4.95 19.59 -32.93
CA LEU A 806 -5.44 19.00 -34.17
C LEU A 806 -6.97 19.10 -34.23
N THR A 807 -7.50 19.70 -35.28
CA THR A 807 -8.94 19.96 -35.46
C THR A 807 -9.49 19.21 -36.66
N ASN A 808 -10.64 18.54 -36.48
CA ASN A 808 -11.37 17.91 -37.56
C ASN A 808 -12.25 18.91 -38.29
N THR A 809 -11.87 19.28 -39.52
CA THR A 809 -12.63 20.19 -40.37
C THR A 809 -13.44 19.46 -41.44
N GLY A 810 -13.43 18.12 -41.43
CA GLY A 810 -14.26 17.28 -42.29
C GLY A 810 -15.71 17.17 -41.79
N SER A 811 -16.57 16.51 -42.57
CA SER A 811 -18.00 16.34 -42.26
C SER A 811 -18.34 15.09 -41.44
N THR A 812 -17.35 14.25 -41.10
CA THR A 812 -17.52 13.01 -40.33
C THR A 812 -16.56 12.95 -39.15
N ALA A 813 -16.98 12.32 -38.05
CA ALA A 813 -16.11 12.08 -36.90
C ALA A 813 -14.93 11.15 -37.26
N TRP A 814 -13.75 11.41 -36.71
CA TRP A 814 -12.62 10.48 -36.78
C TRP A 814 -12.76 9.41 -35.70
N SER A 815 -12.31 8.20 -35.99
CA SER A 815 -12.16 7.10 -35.04
C SER A 815 -10.70 6.65 -35.08
N GLY A 816 -9.90 7.26 -34.20
CA GLY A 816 -8.44 7.28 -34.23
C GLY A 816 -7.88 8.60 -34.78
N TRP A 817 -6.58 8.82 -34.67
CA TRP A 817 -5.83 9.81 -35.47
C TRP A 817 -4.33 9.53 -35.37
N SER A 818 -3.60 9.85 -36.43
CA SER A 818 -2.13 9.81 -36.46
C SER A 818 -1.61 11.02 -37.21
N LEU A 819 -0.96 11.93 -36.47
CA LEU A 819 -0.40 13.17 -36.96
C LEU A 819 1.11 13.05 -37.14
N GLY A 820 1.57 13.17 -38.39
CA GLY A 820 3.00 13.23 -38.74
C GLY A 820 3.47 14.65 -39.04
N TRP A 821 4.70 14.99 -38.66
CA TRP A 821 5.41 16.19 -39.12
C TRP A 821 6.92 15.95 -39.17
N SER A 822 7.68 16.92 -39.69
CA SER A 822 9.14 16.88 -39.66
C SER A 822 9.73 18.14 -39.06
N PHE A 823 10.72 17.97 -38.20
CA PHE A 823 11.49 19.05 -37.59
C PHE A 823 12.54 19.61 -38.56
N PRO A 824 12.60 20.93 -38.78
CA PRO A 824 13.50 21.53 -39.77
C PRO A 824 14.97 21.61 -39.32
N ASP A 825 15.22 21.75 -38.02
CA ASP A 825 16.53 22.09 -37.46
C ASP A 825 17.14 20.96 -36.60
N GLY A 826 16.69 19.72 -36.82
CA GLY A 826 17.17 18.55 -36.09
C GLY A 826 16.67 18.45 -34.65
N GLN A 827 15.54 19.10 -34.33
CA GLN A 827 14.94 18.99 -33.00
C GLN A 827 14.54 17.54 -32.66
N THR A 828 14.58 17.19 -31.37
CA THR A 828 14.19 15.87 -30.87
C THR A 828 13.13 15.98 -29.79
N VAL A 829 12.07 15.19 -29.87
CA VAL A 829 11.09 15.04 -28.79
C VAL A 829 11.74 14.26 -27.65
N GLY A 830 11.64 14.78 -26.42
CA GLY A 830 12.09 14.09 -25.21
C GLY A 830 10.93 13.35 -24.53
N GLN A 831 9.88 14.10 -24.17
CA GLN A 831 8.67 13.56 -23.58
C GLN A 831 7.45 14.18 -24.25
N LEU A 832 6.42 13.39 -24.54
CA LEU A 832 5.15 13.84 -25.10
C LEU A 832 4.01 13.25 -24.26
N TRP A 833 2.99 14.05 -23.98
CA TRP A 833 1.79 13.65 -23.23
C TRP A 833 0.54 13.78 -24.10
N ASN A 834 -0.52 13.03 -23.75
CA ASN A 834 -1.80 12.96 -24.46
C ASN A 834 -1.69 12.43 -25.92
N ALA A 835 -0.57 11.83 -26.30
CA ALA A 835 -0.45 11.02 -27.52
C ALA A 835 0.69 10.01 -27.36
N ASP A 836 0.61 8.90 -28.09
CA ASP A 836 1.75 8.03 -28.34
C ASP A 836 2.62 8.66 -29.42
N TRP A 837 3.93 8.43 -29.40
CA TRP A 837 4.79 8.99 -30.44
C TRP A 837 5.99 8.13 -30.82
N THR A 838 6.48 8.36 -32.03
CA THR A 838 7.76 7.86 -32.51
C THR A 838 8.48 8.98 -33.25
N GLN A 839 9.81 8.98 -33.20
CA GLN A 839 10.63 9.87 -34.02
C GLN A 839 11.75 9.07 -34.69
N SER A 840 11.91 9.27 -36.00
CA SER A 840 13.03 8.73 -36.79
C SER A 840 13.67 9.87 -37.57
N GLY A 841 14.90 10.22 -37.21
CA GLY A 841 15.55 11.43 -37.74
C GLY A 841 14.70 12.67 -37.42
N THR A 842 14.37 13.45 -38.45
CA THR A 842 13.51 14.63 -38.31
C THR A 842 12.02 14.31 -38.27
N ALA A 843 11.60 13.11 -38.67
CA ALA A 843 10.19 12.75 -38.80
C ALA A 843 9.60 12.30 -37.45
N VAL A 844 8.53 12.96 -37.02
CA VAL A 844 7.76 12.63 -35.82
C VAL A 844 6.38 12.16 -36.23
N THR A 845 5.88 11.12 -35.57
CA THR A 845 4.50 10.66 -35.69
C THR A 845 3.90 10.58 -34.30
N ALA A 846 2.85 11.36 -34.03
CA ALA A 846 2.02 11.27 -32.84
C ALA A 846 0.69 10.58 -33.17
N ARG A 847 0.19 9.70 -32.31
CA ARG A 847 -1.08 9.00 -32.51
C ARG A 847 -1.95 9.06 -31.26
N ASN A 848 -3.26 8.94 -31.47
CA ASN A 848 -4.23 8.99 -30.38
C ASN A 848 -3.91 7.95 -29.29
N VAL A 849 -4.16 8.33 -28.04
CA VAL A 849 -4.21 7.41 -26.90
C VAL A 849 -5.68 7.16 -26.57
N GLY A 850 -6.03 5.94 -26.19
CA GLY A 850 -7.40 5.41 -26.11
C GLY A 850 -8.56 6.42 -26.00
N TRP A 851 -8.55 7.29 -24.99
CA TRP A 851 -9.62 8.26 -24.68
C TRP A 851 -9.81 9.39 -25.71
N ASN A 852 -8.78 9.74 -26.50
CA ASN A 852 -8.83 10.86 -27.44
C ASN A 852 -8.90 10.46 -28.92
N GLY A 853 -9.17 9.19 -29.20
CA GLY A 853 -9.29 8.69 -30.58
C GLY A 853 -10.49 9.23 -31.34
N THR A 854 -11.61 9.49 -30.67
CA THR A 854 -12.82 9.97 -31.35
C THR A 854 -12.86 11.49 -31.40
N VAL A 855 -12.78 12.07 -32.60
CA VAL A 855 -12.82 13.54 -32.81
C VAL A 855 -13.99 13.89 -33.72
N ALA A 856 -15.07 14.43 -33.15
CA ALA A 856 -16.25 14.85 -33.91
C ALA A 856 -15.93 15.96 -34.92
N SER A 857 -16.75 16.09 -35.97
CA SER A 857 -16.65 17.20 -36.93
C SER A 857 -16.71 18.55 -36.20
N GLY A 858 -15.77 19.44 -36.52
CA GLY A 858 -15.61 20.75 -35.87
C GLY A 858 -14.92 20.74 -34.51
N SER A 859 -14.62 19.56 -33.94
CA SER A 859 -13.94 19.43 -32.64
C SER A 859 -12.43 19.31 -32.78
N SER A 860 -11.72 19.52 -31.66
CA SER A 860 -10.25 19.43 -31.61
C SER A 860 -9.79 18.46 -30.52
N VAL A 861 -8.61 17.89 -30.75
CA VAL A 861 -7.80 17.18 -29.76
C VAL A 861 -6.48 17.94 -29.57
N SER A 862 -5.93 17.90 -28.36
CA SER A 862 -4.65 18.55 -28.04
C SER A 862 -3.69 17.59 -27.35
N PHE A 863 -2.42 17.70 -27.71
CA PHE A 863 -1.30 17.03 -27.04
C PHE A 863 -0.11 17.99 -26.97
N GLY A 864 0.86 17.71 -26.10
CA GLY A 864 2.02 18.57 -25.92
C GLY A 864 3.28 17.78 -25.65
N PHE A 865 4.44 18.40 -25.83
CA PHE A 865 5.73 17.76 -25.61
C PHE A 865 6.82 18.74 -25.17
N THR A 866 7.86 18.20 -24.56
CA THR A 866 9.17 18.83 -24.41
C THR A 866 10.11 18.30 -25.48
N GLY A 867 10.93 19.18 -26.06
CA GLY A 867 11.91 18.84 -27.07
C GLY A 867 13.25 19.54 -26.85
N ALA A 868 14.29 19.03 -27.50
CA ALA A 868 15.65 19.59 -27.48
C ALA A 868 16.04 20.17 -28.85
N TRP A 869 16.90 21.19 -28.85
CA TRP A 869 17.45 21.84 -30.04
C TRP A 869 18.88 22.33 -29.78
N THR A 870 19.76 22.35 -30.79
CA THR A 870 21.18 22.73 -30.62
C THR A 870 21.61 23.99 -31.38
N GLY A 871 20.80 24.49 -32.32
CA GLY A 871 21.13 25.68 -33.12
C GLY A 871 19.95 26.64 -33.32
N SER A 872 18.93 26.20 -34.06
CA SER A 872 17.68 26.96 -34.24
C SER A 872 16.49 26.08 -33.84
N ASN A 873 15.36 26.73 -33.53
CA ASN A 873 14.11 26.05 -33.21
C ASN A 873 12.98 26.55 -34.12
N THR A 874 13.15 26.41 -35.42
CA THR A 874 12.11 26.75 -36.41
C THR A 874 10.91 25.82 -36.26
N LYS A 875 9.70 26.40 -36.22
CA LYS A 875 8.45 25.63 -36.13
C LYS A 875 8.20 24.80 -37.39
N PRO A 876 7.66 23.56 -37.29
CA PRO A 876 7.21 22.81 -38.46
C PRO A 876 6.09 23.54 -39.22
N THR A 877 6.14 23.50 -40.55
CA THR A 877 5.15 24.17 -41.42
C THR A 877 4.27 23.20 -42.22
N ALA A 878 4.47 21.89 -42.06
CA ALA A 878 3.71 20.85 -42.74
C ALA A 878 3.37 19.70 -41.80
N PHE A 879 2.08 19.34 -41.77
CA PHE A 879 1.55 18.26 -40.94
C PHE A 879 0.67 17.33 -41.79
N LYS A 880 0.67 16.04 -41.48
CA LYS A 880 -0.15 15.03 -42.17
C LYS A 880 -0.98 14.21 -41.18
N LEU A 881 -2.28 14.10 -41.41
CA LEU A 881 -3.16 13.18 -40.70
C LEU A 881 -3.34 11.92 -41.56
N GLY A 882 -2.70 10.82 -41.18
CA GLY A 882 -2.48 9.70 -42.09
C GLY A 882 -1.75 10.18 -43.35
N ASP A 883 -2.34 9.95 -44.53
CA ASP A 883 -1.78 10.39 -45.81
C ASP A 883 -2.21 11.81 -46.24
N GLN A 884 -3.10 12.48 -45.50
CA GLN A 884 -3.68 13.77 -45.89
C GLN A 884 -2.95 14.96 -45.27
N THR A 885 -2.64 15.98 -46.06
CA THR A 885 -2.02 17.23 -45.57
C THR A 885 -3.05 18.08 -44.80
N CYS A 886 -2.71 18.47 -43.57
CA CYS A 886 -3.51 19.41 -42.78
C CYS A 886 -3.18 20.87 -43.12
N ALA A 887 -4.16 21.75 -43.03
CA ALA A 887 -3.92 23.19 -43.03
C ALA A 887 -3.21 23.61 -41.73
N VAL A 888 -2.29 24.57 -41.79
CA VAL A 888 -1.65 25.15 -40.59
C VAL A 888 -2.41 26.43 -40.22
N ALA A 889 -2.85 26.52 -38.97
CA ALA A 889 -3.60 27.65 -38.41
C ALA A 889 -2.69 28.81 -37.97
#